data_AF-A0A8J8E576-F1
#
_entry.id   AF-A0A8J8E576-F1
#
_cell.length_a   1.000
_cell.length_b   1.000
_cell.length_c   1.000
_cell.angle_alpha   90.00
_cell.angle_beta   90.00
_cell.angle_gamma   90.00
#
_symmetry.space_group_name_H-M   'P 1'
#
loop_
_entity.id
_entity.type
_entity.pdbx_description
1 polymer ?
#
loop_
_entity_poly.entity_id
_entity_poly.type
_entity_poly.pdbx_seq_one_letter_code
_entity_poly.pdbx_strand_id
1 'polypeptide(L)'
;MKRLAVAIVLLFLVGLIPTSFSVGASTTHVTKTVSIEPTDDTWIAESGYVDYKTYRLAVGTYYGKEERAYLKFNLNGVIPKGAVIVSATLWLHAYNHYGYRTHNISVYGVLDDNWSEDTLRWYNQPTDAVGPLDWRVISLPDGNVNADFTWNVTEFVREQFETDGVVSFYLHSNLSHVDVKDYIYFTSKDSKYIDEHPKLIIEYYVPVAVKSLEINEPLYSGIPSKVYVSITNSGDAETNVTFYLKINGVPLYTENLTLGPKSTETLEKTWIPMAKGEYNVTAEVVGDGINDFITKQVQVYVNPYRLFYGLTYLYENGYNRIAPQLDELYENLTATVQELQKCGVNLGDLSDDVKWIETNYNLTKAEYAKFLEMKNRTALFLSGNRLYTYSVMVHIRKARFLAQDVVERIEKVLPILQETLVKVEPLCHPPVNETNQTQTNQTAGNVTAPSNGTVTNQTMANYTIHITKALIDLSHGQYYFTKYGFTGLQENIEELGWEVNVTYAPLTYDELKKYDVVILTNPKTKLSDEEISALRKYVEEGGALFVAGDWYKYLSEGLNVLLEGTGVQFEKTELMDDDRNSGKLYYPFVGIYNRDCAITKYIPENWTMYYNGDTLKITGDAKWIIRGYESAYAVDAEGNTVYEKGSEPVVAAAVTFGKGRIVVYGSSKALSDAYYGKYIKSNWPFIKGALLWLVGEES
;
A
#
# COMPACT_ATOMS: atom_id res chain seq x y z
N MET A 1 66.46 -11.94 47.36
CA MET A 1 67.68 -11.10 47.31
C MET A 1 68.53 -11.49 46.10
N LYS A 2 68.92 -10.50 45.28
CA LYS A 2 70.20 -10.38 44.53
C LYS A 2 70.59 -11.39 43.41
N ARG A 3 70.86 -10.80 42.21
CA ARG A 3 72.06 -10.88 41.31
C ARG A 3 72.49 -12.26 40.73
N LEU A 4 72.99 -12.44 39.51
CA LEU A 4 73.21 -11.66 38.27
C LEU A 4 73.62 -12.68 37.13
N ALA A 5 73.35 -12.30 35.88
CA ALA A 5 73.65 -12.81 34.52
C ALA A 5 74.74 -13.89 34.20
N VAL A 6 74.45 -14.67 33.14
CA VAL A 6 75.25 -15.68 32.37
C VAL A 6 74.59 -15.78 30.96
N ALA A 7 75.19 -16.13 29.81
CA ALA A 7 76.52 -16.12 29.19
C ALA A 7 76.33 -16.43 27.67
N ILE A 8 77.36 -16.15 26.86
CA ILE A 8 77.45 -16.34 25.39
C ILE A 8 78.17 -17.67 25.07
N VAL A 9 77.74 -18.42 24.04
CA VAL A 9 78.57 -19.41 23.30
C VAL A 9 78.16 -19.48 21.80
N LEU A 10 79.18 -19.52 20.93
CA LEU A 10 79.17 -19.82 19.47
C LEU A 10 79.09 -21.32 19.18
N LEU A 11 78.44 -21.75 18.07
CA LEU A 11 78.88 -22.90 17.26
C LEU A 11 78.24 -22.96 15.86
N PHE A 12 79.04 -23.45 14.91
CA PHE A 12 78.87 -23.47 13.45
C PHE A 12 78.14 -24.72 12.92
N LEU A 13 77.40 -24.52 11.82
CA LEU A 13 76.97 -25.45 10.74
C LEU A 13 75.91 -26.56 11.00
N VAL A 14 74.95 -26.57 10.06
CA VAL A 14 73.84 -27.52 9.77
C VAL A 14 72.54 -27.31 10.58
N GLY A 15 71.52 -26.88 9.83
CA GLY A 15 70.10 -27.05 10.18
C GLY A 15 69.36 -25.76 10.51
N LEU A 16 68.79 -25.11 9.50
CA LEU A 16 67.47 -24.45 9.49
C LEU A 16 67.38 -23.49 8.31
N ILE A 17 66.70 -23.98 7.28
CA ILE A 17 65.94 -23.30 6.25
C ILE A 17 65.84 -21.78 6.50
N PRO A 18 66.40 -20.90 5.65
CA PRO A 18 65.99 -19.51 5.66
C PRO A 18 64.53 -19.50 5.25
N THR A 19 63.64 -19.26 6.21
CA THR A 19 62.26 -18.87 5.93
C THR A 19 62.31 -17.55 5.17
N SER A 20 62.35 -17.66 3.85
CA SER A 20 61.88 -16.62 2.97
C SER A 20 60.43 -16.35 3.35
N PHE A 21 60.20 -15.34 4.19
CA PHE A 21 58.92 -14.64 4.20
C PHE A 21 58.77 -13.97 2.83
N SER A 22 58.34 -14.77 1.87
CA SER A 22 57.58 -14.29 0.74
C SER A 22 56.29 -13.75 1.34
N VAL A 23 56.19 -12.43 1.47
CA VAL A 23 54.89 -11.77 1.50
C VAL A 23 54.32 -11.99 0.10
N GLY A 24 53.66 -13.14 -0.09
CA GLY A 24 52.82 -13.36 -1.24
C GLY A 24 51.62 -12.45 -1.08
N ALA A 25 51.70 -11.25 -1.65
CA ALA A 25 50.49 -10.52 -2.00
C ALA A 25 49.76 -11.41 -3.00
N SER A 26 48.75 -12.14 -2.53
CA SER A 26 47.84 -12.87 -3.41
C SER A 26 47.03 -11.81 -4.16
N THR A 27 47.45 -11.49 -5.38
CA THR A 27 46.69 -10.67 -6.30
C THR A 27 45.54 -11.53 -6.82
N THR A 28 44.38 -11.47 -6.15
CA THR A 28 43.17 -12.08 -6.67
C THR A 28 42.66 -11.22 -7.82
N HIS A 29 43.10 -11.54 -9.04
CA HIS A 29 42.48 -11.04 -10.25
C HIS A 29 41.05 -11.59 -10.31
N VAL A 30 40.07 -10.77 -10.70
CA VAL A 30 38.73 -11.27 -11.02
C VAL A 30 38.83 -11.95 -12.38
N THR A 31 38.89 -13.28 -12.38
CA THR A 31 38.98 -14.07 -13.60
C THR A 31 37.60 -14.33 -14.20
N LYS A 32 37.55 -14.42 -15.53
CA LYS A 32 36.40 -14.84 -16.32
C LYS A 32 36.74 -16.18 -16.97
N THR A 33 35.77 -17.08 -17.06
CA THR A 33 35.91 -18.37 -17.73
C THR A 33 35.02 -18.42 -18.97
N VAL A 34 35.57 -18.88 -20.09
CA VAL A 34 34.84 -19.12 -21.33
C VAL A 34 35.11 -20.54 -21.84
N SER A 35 34.11 -21.14 -22.48
CA SER A 35 34.22 -22.43 -23.16
C SER A 35 33.95 -22.21 -24.64
N ILE A 36 34.90 -22.64 -25.48
CA ILE A 36 34.91 -22.39 -26.92
C ILE A 36 34.88 -23.74 -27.64
N GLU A 37 33.93 -23.93 -28.54
CA GLU A 37 33.88 -25.09 -29.44
C GLU A 37 34.84 -24.89 -30.63
N PRO A 38 35.35 -25.98 -31.23
CA PRO A 38 36.22 -25.85 -32.38
C PRO A 38 35.46 -25.28 -33.59
N THR A 39 36.13 -24.43 -34.37
CA THR A 39 35.63 -23.96 -35.67
C THR A 39 35.72 -25.05 -36.72
N ASP A 40 36.77 -25.87 -36.66
CA ASP A 40 37.00 -27.03 -37.51
C ASP A 40 37.47 -28.20 -36.63
N ASP A 41 36.93 -29.39 -36.83
CA ASP A 41 37.51 -30.62 -36.32
C ASP A 41 37.40 -31.76 -37.33
N THR A 42 38.43 -32.61 -37.37
CA THR A 42 38.44 -33.79 -38.25
C THR A 42 39.48 -34.78 -37.78
N TRP A 43 39.50 -35.97 -38.36
CA TRP A 43 40.60 -36.89 -38.17
C TRP A 43 41.10 -37.45 -39.50
N ILE A 44 42.40 -37.73 -39.56
CA ILE A 44 43.09 -38.21 -40.75
C ILE A 44 43.80 -39.52 -40.46
N ALA A 45 43.90 -40.38 -41.47
CA ALA A 45 44.50 -41.69 -41.37
C ALA A 45 45.71 -41.85 -42.29
N GLU A 46 46.81 -42.43 -41.80
CA GLU A 46 48.01 -42.75 -42.59
C GLU A 46 47.72 -43.70 -43.76
N SER A 47 46.69 -44.55 -43.62
CA SER A 47 46.21 -45.42 -44.68
C SER A 47 45.64 -44.64 -45.89
N GLY A 48 45.39 -43.34 -45.75
CA GLY A 48 44.65 -42.52 -46.70
C GLY A 48 43.13 -42.69 -46.59
N TYR A 49 42.63 -43.40 -45.57
CA TYR A 49 41.20 -43.53 -45.31
C TYR A 49 40.56 -42.16 -45.02
N VAL A 50 39.37 -41.96 -45.57
CA VAL A 50 38.55 -40.76 -45.34
C VAL A 50 37.25 -41.23 -44.71
N ASP A 51 36.96 -40.74 -43.51
CA ASP A 51 35.71 -41.04 -42.84
C ASP A 51 34.58 -40.18 -43.38
N TYR A 52 33.47 -40.81 -43.77
CA TYR A 52 32.26 -40.10 -44.21
C TYR A 52 31.36 -39.71 -43.03
N LYS A 53 31.71 -40.15 -41.82
CA LYS A 53 31.01 -39.80 -40.57
C LYS A 53 31.68 -38.60 -39.95
N THR A 54 30.94 -37.51 -39.82
CA THR A 54 31.45 -36.25 -39.27
C THR A 54 31.41 -36.21 -37.74
N TYR A 55 30.58 -37.03 -37.09
CA TYR A 55 30.34 -36.96 -35.65
C TYR A 55 31.45 -37.52 -34.73
N ARG A 56 32.62 -37.91 -35.26
CA ARG A 56 33.66 -38.60 -34.48
C ARG A 56 35.09 -38.27 -34.91
N LEU A 57 36.00 -38.34 -33.95
CA LEU A 57 37.44 -38.11 -34.13
C LEU A 57 38.21 -39.35 -33.65
N ALA A 58 39.13 -39.87 -34.46
CA ALA A 58 39.92 -41.05 -34.11
C ALA A 58 41.36 -40.70 -33.71
N VAL A 59 41.87 -41.34 -32.65
CA VAL A 59 43.26 -41.21 -32.20
C VAL A 59 43.81 -42.59 -31.86
N GLY A 60 44.86 -43.04 -32.55
CA GLY A 60 45.46 -44.36 -32.31
C GLY A 60 46.13 -44.96 -33.53
N THR A 61 45.98 -46.27 -33.69
CA THR A 61 46.54 -47.05 -34.79
C THR A 61 45.52 -48.05 -35.36
N TYR A 62 45.50 -48.18 -36.68
CA TYR A 62 44.75 -49.16 -37.44
C TYR A 62 45.70 -50.05 -38.24
N TYR A 63 46.08 -51.20 -37.69
CA TYR A 63 47.07 -52.13 -38.27
C TYR A 63 48.39 -51.44 -38.65
N GLY A 64 48.97 -50.72 -37.68
CA GLY A 64 50.23 -49.99 -37.86
C GLY A 64 50.12 -48.69 -38.66
N LYS A 65 48.90 -48.27 -39.02
CA LYS A 65 48.63 -46.98 -39.65
C LYS A 65 48.05 -46.01 -38.65
N GLU A 66 48.71 -44.88 -38.46
CA GLU A 66 48.30 -43.91 -37.47
C GLU A 66 46.99 -43.19 -37.84
N GLU A 67 46.17 -42.89 -36.82
CA GLU A 67 44.98 -42.04 -36.91
C GLU A 67 45.15 -40.83 -35.98
N ARG A 68 44.99 -39.61 -36.53
CA ARG A 68 45.20 -38.33 -35.81
C ARG A 68 43.94 -37.47 -35.87
N ALA A 69 43.49 -37.00 -34.71
CA ALA A 69 42.47 -35.97 -34.62
C ALA A 69 43.09 -34.58 -34.68
N TYR A 70 42.47 -33.65 -35.40
CA TYR A 70 42.81 -32.24 -35.52
C TYR A 70 41.63 -31.38 -35.04
N LEU A 71 41.93 -30.31 -34.29
CA LEU A 71 40.94 -29.36 -33.78
C LEU A 71 41.46 -27.93 -33.93
N LYS A 72 40.61 -27.00 -34.33
CA LYS A 72 40.93 -25.57 -34.44
C LYS A 72 39.93 -24.72 -33.70
N PHE A 73 40.40 -23.68 -33.02
CA PHE A 73 39.59 -22.75 -32.24
C PHE A 73 39.90 -21.30 -32.66
N ASN A 74 38.87 -20.46 -32.72
CA ASN A 74 39.04 -19.02 -32.94
C ASN A 74 38.71 -18.25 -31.65
N LEU A 75 39.71 -17.56 -31.11
CA LEU A 75 39.59 -16.78 -29.87
C LEU A 75 39.11 -15.35 -30.11
N ASN A 76 39.20 -14.86 -31.35
CA ASN A 76 38.86 -13.49 -31.71
C ASN A 76 37.37 -13.21 -31.52
N GLY A 77 37.06 -12.08 -30.89
CA GLY A 77 35.67 -11.68 -30.59
C GLY A 77 35.04 -12.44 -29.42
N VAL A 78 35.68 -13.50 -28.94
CA VAL A 78 35.28 -14.24 -27.73
C VAL A 78 36.07 -13.76 -26.53
N ILE A 79 37.40 -13.65 -26.66
CA ILE A 79 38.28 -13.10 -25.63
C ILE A 79 38.67 -11.66 -26.04
N PRO A 80 38.48 -10.65 -25.16
CA PRO A 80 38.91 -9.29 -25.45
C PRO A 80 40.41 -9.22 -25.73
N LYS A 81 40.82 -8.45 -26.74
CA LYS A 81 42.25 -8.20 -27.02
C LYS A 81 42.93 -7.63 -25.77
N GLY A 82 44.20 -7.98 -25.51
CA GLY A 82 44.90 -7.51 -24.30
C GLY A 82 44.41 -8.14 -22.98
N ALA A 83 43.49 -9.10 -23.03
CA ALA A 83 43.25 -10.00 -21.90
C ALA A 83 44.48 -10.86 -21.61
N VAL A 84 44.71 -11.16 -20.33
CA VAL A 84 45.77 -12.07 -19.89
C VAL A 84 45.16 -13.44 -19.64
N ILE A 85 45.57 -14.44 -20.42
CA ILE A 85 45.16 -15.84 -20.25
C ILE A 85 45.85 -16.43 -19.02
N VAL A 86 45.04 -16.82 -18.04
CA VAL A 86 45.46 -17.46 -16.79
C VAL A 86 45.66 -18.95 -17.00
N SER A 87 44.69 -19.62 -17.63
CA SER A 87 44.75 -21.05 -17.95
C SER A 87 43.97 -21.37 -19.23
N ALA A 88 44.41 -22.39 -19.95
CA ALA A 88 43.67 -22.97 -21.08
C ALA A 88 43.72 -24.51 -21.03
N THR A 89 42.55 -25.13 -21.12
CA THR A 89 42.39 -26.59 -21.03
C THR A 89 41.63 -27.10 -22.25
N LEU A 90 42.25 -27.99 -23.02
CA LEU A 90 41.59 -28.74 -24.08
C LEU A 90 40.85 -29.91 -23.44
N TRP A 91 39.56 -30.05 -23.72
CA TRP A 91 38.67 -31.06 -23.19
C TRP A 91 38.02 -31.84 -24.32
N LEU A 92 38.11 -33.17 -24.29
CA LEU A 92 37.45 -34.07 -25.25
C LEU A 92 36.73 -35.21 -24.52
N HIS A 93 35.59 -35.62 -25.07
CA HIS A 93 34.79 -36.75 -24.61
C HIS A 93 35.08 -38.02 -25.42
N ALA A 94 35.49 -39.11 -24.78
CA ALA A 94 35.65 -40.43 -25.40
C ALA A 94 34.39 -41.28 -25.20
N TYR A 95 33.83 -41.78 -26.32
CA TYR A 95 32.61 -42.59 -26.29
C TYR A 95 32.82 -44.05 -26.75
N ASN A 96 33.95 -44.37 -27.38
CA ASN A 96 34.29 -45.74 -27.78
C ASN A 96 35.81 -45.95 -27.85
N HIS A 97 36.27 -47.14 -27.51
CA HIS A 97 37.65 -47.58 -27.65
C HIS A 97 37.67 -48.94 -28.32
N TYR A 98 38.45 -49.09 -29.39
CA TYR A 98 38.69 -50.37 -30.03
C TYR A 98 40.07 -50.83 -29.63
N GLY A 99 40.18 -51.93 -28.91
CA GLY A 99 41.46 -52.43 -28.39
C GLY A 99 41.47 -52.57 -26.88
N TYR A 100 42.64 -52.88 -26.34
CA TYR A 100 42.83 -53.14 -24.90
C TYR A 100 44.14 -52.59 -24.37
N ARG A 101 44.90 -51.86 -25.20
CA ARG A 101 46.17 -51.29 -24.81
C ARG A 101 45.96 -49.95 -24.13
N THR A 102 46.92 -49.60 -23.29
CA THR A 102 46.99 -48.28 -22.71
C THR A 102 47.57 -47.30 -23.72
N HIS A 103 46.81 -46.26 -24.05
CA HIS A 103 47.27 -45.16 -24.86
C HIS A 103 47.97 -44.12 -23.98
N ASN A 104 49.10 -43.59 -24.44
CA ASN A 104 49.58 -42.28 -24.03
C ASN A 104 49.26 -41.31 -25.16
N ILE A 105 48.24 -40.47 -24.94
CA ILE A 105 47.80 -39.46 -25.92
C ILE A 105 48.46 -38.13 -25.60
N SER A 106 49.24 -37.63 -26.54
CA SER A 106 49.90 -36.33 -26.49
C SER A 106 49.22 -35.34 -27.42
N VAL A 107 49.07 -34.09 -26.97
CA VAL A 107 48.56 -32.97 -27.76
C VAL A 107 49.74 -32.18 -28.31
N TYR A 108 49.72 -31.87 -29.60
CA TYR A 108 50.67 -31.00 -30.28
C TYR A 108 49.93 -29.76 -30.80
N GLY A 109 50.55 -28.59 -30.68
CA GLY A 109 50.09 -27.36 -31.33
C GLY A 109 50.50 -27.32 -32.79
N VAL A 110 49.66 -26.75 -33.65
CA VAL A 110 49.89 -26.59 -35.09
C VAL A 110 49.97 -25.11 -35.39
N LEU A 111 51.05 -24.66 -36.02
CA LEU A 111 51.30 -23.24 -36.31
C LEU A 111 50.67 -22.77 -37.63
N ASP A 112 50.35 -23.70 -38.54
CA ASP A 112 49.65 -23.39 -39.79
C ASP A 112 48.14 -23.57 -39.63
N ASP A 113 47.41 -22.46 -39.58
CA ASP A 113 45.95 -22.44 -39.46
C ASP A 113 45.21 -22.48 -40.80
N ASN A 114 45.89 -22.68 -41.94
CA ASN A 114 45.23 -22.66 -43.26
C ASN A 114 44.51 -23.97 -43.64
N TRP A 115 44.48 -24.98 -42.76
CA TRP A 115 43.73 -26.21 -43.00
C TRP A 115 42.22 -26.04 -42.79
N SER A 116 41.39 -26.95 -43.30
CA SER A 116 39.95 -27.00 -42.96
C SER A 116 39.50 -28.45 -42.89
N GLU A 117 38.49 -28.73 -42.06
CA GLU A 117 37.98 -30.09 -41.83
C GLU A 117 37.57 -30.83 -43.10
N ASP A 118 37.05 -30.11 -44.11
CA ASP A 118 36.61 -30.69 -45.38
C ASP A 118 37.76 -31.21 -46.25
N THR A 119 38.94 -30.57 -46.14
CA THR A 119 40.05 -30.71 -47.11
C THR A 119 41.30 -31.35 -46.51
N LEU A 120 41.41 -31.39 -45.19
CA LEU A 120 42.55 -31.98 -44.50
C LEU A 120 42.60 -33.50 -44.69
N ARG A 121 43.75 -34.00 -45.10
CA ARG A 121 44.07 -35.40 -45.38
C ARG A 121 45.49 -35.68 -44.89
N TRP A 122 45.87 -36.96 -44.86
CA TRP A 122 47.20 -37.36 -44.41
C TRP A 122 48.35 -36.71 -45.18
N TYR A 123 48.22 -36.56 -46.49
CA TYR A 123 49.32 -36.08 -47.35
C TYR A 123 49.44 -34.55 -47.43
N ASN A 124 48.42 -33.81 -47.00
CA ASN A 124 48.43 -32.34 -46.96
C ASN A 124 48.30 -31.80 -45.52
N GLN A 125 48.58 -32.63 -44.53
CA GLN A 125 48.56 -32.22 -43.13
C GLN A 125 49.65 -31.18 -42.82
N PRO A 126 49.39 -30.23 -41.91
CA PRO A 126 50.39 -29.29 -41.46
C PRO A 126 51.66 -29.99 -40.93
N THR A 127 52.83 -29.52 -41.36
CA THR A 127 54.13 -30.04 -40.91
C THR A 127 54.75 -29.23 -39.79
N ASP A 128 54.31 -27.98 -39.61
CA ASP A 128 54.85 -27.05 -38.64
C ASP A 128 54.06 -27.16 -37.33
N ALA A 129 54.57 -28.00 -36.42
CA ALA A 129 53.94 -28.30 -35.14
C ALA A 129 54.91 -28.16 -33.95
N VAL A 130 54.36 -27.79 -32.79
CA VAL A 130 55.08 -27.61 -31.52
C VAL A 130 54.50 -28.56 -30.49
N GLY A 131 55.34 -29.34 -29.79
CA GLY A 131 54.86 -30.21 -28.71
C GLY A 131 55.78 -31.38 -28.37
N PRO A 132 55.35 -32.27 -27.46
CA PRO A 132 54.00 -32.34 -26.89
C PRO A 132 53.73 -31.20 -25.87
N LEU A 133 52.55 -30.59 -25.94
CA LEU A 133 52.09 -29.53 -25.03
C LEU A 133 51.69 -30.09 -23.65
N ASP A 134 50.92 -31.18 -23.66
CA ASP A 134 50.60 -32.02 -22.49
C ASP A 134 50.27 -33.43 -23.00
N TRP A 135 50.23 -34.41 -22.09
CA TRP A 135 49.93 -35.80 -22.41
C TRP A 135 49.18 -36.50 -21.27
N ARG A 136 48.46 -37.57 -21.63
CA ARG A 136 47.64 -38.37 -20.70
C ARG A 136 47.76 -39.85 -20.99
N VAL A 137 47.98 -40.63 -19.94
CA VAL A 137 47.86 -42.09 -19.98
C VAL A 137 46.39 -42.45 -19.82
N ILE A 138 45.85 -43.13 -20.82
CA ILE A 138 44.44 -43.49 -20.94
C ILE A 138 44.35 -45.00 -21.04
N SER A 139 43.66 -45.62 -20.08
CA SER A 139 43.37 -47.05 -20.06
C SER A 139 41.87 -47.24 -20.05
N LEU A 140 41.33 -47.77 -21.15
CA LEU A 140 39.90 -47.94 -21.37
C LEU A 140 39.61 -49.40 -21.74
N PRO A 141 38.42 -49.94 -21.39
CA PRO A 141 37.99 -51.24 -21.89
C PRO A 141 37.72 -51.19 -23.40
N ASP A 142 37.70 -52.34 -24.07
CA ASP A 142 37.22 -52.46 -25.45
C ASP A 142 35.69 -52.22 -25.49
N GLY A 143 35.23 -51.45 -26.47
CA GLY A 143 33.82 -51.14 -26.70
C GLY A 143 33.41 -49.72 -26.28
N ASN A 144 32.13 -49.57 -25.92
CA ASN A 144 31.58 -48.26 -25.54
C ASN A 144 32.15 -47.80 -24.19
N VAL A 145 32.54 -46.54 -24.14
CA VAL A 145 33.05 -45.87 -22.94
C VAL A 145 32.32 -44.54 -22.74
N ASN A 146 32.49 -43.92 -21.59
CA ASN A 146 31.96 -42.60 -21.26
C ASN A 146 32.99 -41.96 -20.33
N ALA A 147 33.97 -41.26 -20.91
CA ALA A 147 35.10 -40.73 -20.17
C ALA A 147 35.60 -39.42 -20.77
N ASP A 148 35.89 -38.46 -19.91
CA ASP A 148 36.38 -37.14 -20.29
C ASP A 148 37.88 -37.03 -20.05
N PHE A 149 38.58 -36.39 -20.98
CA PHE A 149 40.01 -36.19 -20.89
C PHE A 149 40.38 -34.73 -21.13
N THR A 150 41.35 -34.27 -20.34
CA THR A 150 41.83 -32.88 -20.41
C THR A 150 43.34 -32.79 -20.53
N TRP A 151 43.77 -31.80 -21.31
CA TRP A 151 45.18 -31.45 -21.52
C TRP A 151 45.38 -29.96 -21.26
N ASN A 152 46.41 -29.62 -20.50
CA ASN A 152 46.80 -28.22 -20.27
C ASN A 152 47.55 -27.70 -21.50
N VAL A 153 46.97 -26.71 -22.18
CA VAL A 153 47.52 -26.10 -23.39
C VAL A 153 47.78 -24.60 -23.20
N THR A 154 47.86 -24.15 -21.94
CA THR A 154 47.89 -22.74 -21.54
C THR A 154 48.94 -21.91 -22.27
N GLU A 155 50.20 -22.35 -22.27
CA GLU A 155 51.29 -21.54 -22.84
C GLU A 155 51.15 -21.37 -24.35
N PHE A 156 50.81 -22.44 -25.07
CA PHE A 156 50.59 -22.37 -26.51
C PHE A 156 49.40 -21.47 -26.87
N VAL A 157 48.28 -21.61 -26.16
CA VAL A 157 47.10 -20.75 -26.36
C VAL A 157 47.44 -19.29 -26.07
N ARG A 158 48.26 -19.01 -25.05
CA ARG A 158 48.71 -17.64 -24.72
C ARG A 158 49.54 -17.05 -25.86
N GLU A 159 50.52 -17.80 -26.37
CA GLU A 159 51.36 -17.36 -27.49
C GLU A 159 50.54 -17.12 -28.77
N GLN A 160 49.66 -18.05 -29.14
CA GLN A 160 48.82 -17.91 -30.32
C GLN A 160 47.81 -16.74 -30.19
N PHE A 161 47.29 -16.50 -28.99
CA PHE A 161 46.39 -15.37 -28.72
C PHE A 161 47.07 -14.01 -28.93
N GLU A 162 48.37 -13.89 -28.65
CA GLU A 162 49.14 -12.67 -28.93
C GLU A 162 49.45 -12.47 -30.42
N THR A 163 49.31 -13.52 -31.23
CA THR A 163 49.55 -13.49 -32.68
C THR A 163 48.27 -13.26 -33.48
N ASP A 164 47.67 -14.32 -34.02
CA ASP A 164 46.46 -14.25 -34.84
C ASP A 164 45.17 -14.60 -34.09
N GLY A 165 45.27 -15.12 -32.86
CA GLY A 165 44.11 -15.53 -32.06
C GLY A 165 43.41 -16.78 -32.59
N VAL A 166 44.08 -17.58 -33.42
CA VAL A 166 43.60 -18.90 -33.86
C VAL A 166 44.51 -19.96 -33.23
N VAL A 167 43.93 -21.07 -32.80
CA VAL A 167 44.69 -22.15 -32.14
C VAL A 167 44.33 -23.48 -32.76
N SER A 168 45.30 -24.15 -33.35
CA SER A 168 45.16 -25.49 -33.91
C SER A 168 45.93 -26.54 -33.10
N PHE A 169 45.35 -27.73 -32.96
CA PHE A 169 45.94 -28.87 -32.29
C PHE A 169 45.83 -30.15 -33.12
N TYR A 170 46.74 -31.10 -32.90
CA TYR A 170 46.48 -32.51 -33.20
C TYR A 170 46.82 -33.43 -32.04
N LEU A 171 46.17 -34.60 -32.01
CA LEU A 171 46.39 -35.63 -31.00
C LEU A 171 47.14 -36.81 -31.59
N HIS A 172 48.13 -37.31 -30.84
CA HIS A 172 48.98 -38.42 -31.22
C HIS A 172 49.00 -39.49 -30.12
N SER A 173 48.93 -40.76 -30.50
CA SER A 173 49.09 -41.87 -29.57
C SER A 173 50.47 -42.51 -29.68
N ASN A 174 51.06 -42.89 -28.54
CA ASN A 174 52.27 -43.72 -28.50
C ASN A 174 52.14 -45.09 -29.20
N LEU A 175 50.93 -45.56 -29.51
CA LEU A 175 50.70 -46.81 -30.24
C LEU A 175 50.80 -46.64 -31.76
N SER A 176 51.05 -45.43 -32.25
CA SER A 176 51.29 -45.17 -33.67
C SER A 176 52.35 -46.13 -34.21
N HIS A 177 52.09 -46.70 -35.39
CA HIS A 177 52.92 -47.69 -36.05
C HIS A 177 53.09 -49.05 -35.34
N VAL A 178 52.42 -49.27 -34.21
CA VAL A 178 52.27 -50.63 -33.67
C VAL A 178 51.25 -51.36 -34.54
N ASP A 179 51.63 -52.52 -35.07
CA ASP A 179 50.80 -53.35 -35.96
C ASP A 179 49.67 -54.06 -35.20
N VAL A 180 48.72 -53.25 -34.73
CA VAL A 180 47.50 -53.62 -34.02
C VAL A 180 46.38 -52.69 -34.45
N LYS A 181 45.14 -53.11 -34.22
CA LYS A 181 43.97 -52.23 -34.30
C LYS A 181 43.65 -51.75 -32.88
N ASP A 182 44.11 -50.55 -32.54
CA ASP A 182 43.96 -49.96 -31.20
C ASP A 182 43.79 -48.44 -31.29
N TYR A 183 42.58 -47.92 -31.13
CA TYR A 183 42.25 -46.49 -31.26
C TYR A 183 41.04 -46.07 -30.42
N ILE A 184 41.01 -44.80 -30.03
CA ILE A 184 39.92 -44.19 -29.25
C ILE A 184 39.12 -43.26 -30.16
N TYR A 185 37.79 -43.37 -30.11
CA TYR A 185 36.89 -42.38 -30.69
C TYR A 185 36.47 -41.34 -29.66
N PHE A 186 36.79 -40.10 -30.00
CA PHE A 186 36.27 -38.91 -29.35
C PHE A 186 35.10 -38.32 -30.12
N THR A 187 34.24 -37.60 -29.43
CA THR A 187 33.13 -36.85 -30.02
C THR A 187 33.66 -35.66 -30.83
N SER A 188 33.06 -35.38 -32.00
CA SER A 188 33.30 -34.15 -32.79
C SER A 188 32.22 -33.10 -32.51
N LYS A 189 32.46 -31.83 -32.86
CA LYS A 189 31.47 -30.74 -32.89
C LYS A 189 30.23 -31.06 -33.74
N ASP A 190 30.34 -31.96 -34.72
CA ASP A 190 29.21 -32.34 -35.57
C ASP A 190 28.36 -33.47 -34.95
N SER A 191 28.68 -33.90 -33.74
CA SER A 191 27.86 -34.84 -32.98
C SER A 191 26.55 -34.22 -32.55
N LYS A 192 25.51 -35.05 -32.43
CA LYS A 192 24.21 -34.63 -31.87
C LYS A 192 24.26 -34.38 -30.35
N TYR A 193 25.31 -34.82 -29.66
CA TYR A 193 25.47 -34.66 -28.21
C TYR A 193 26.30 -33.41 -27.90
N ILE A 194 25.64 -32.25 -27.83
CA ILE A 194 26.27 -30.92 -27.70
C ILE A 194 27.13 -30.81 -26.43
N ASP A 195 26.68 -31.42 -25.32
CA ASP A 195 27.43 -31.38 -24.07
C ASP A 195 28.77 -32.13 -24.14
N GLU A 196 28.91 -33.06 -25.09
CA GLU A 196 30.09 -33.90 -25.32
C GLU A 196 31.02 -33.33 -26.41
N HIS A 197 30.70 -32.19 -27.02
CA HIS A 197 31.56 -31.56 -28.03
C HIS A 197 32.93 -31.20 -27.46
N PRO A 198 34.01 -31.30 -28.26
CA PRO A 198 35.32 -30.81 -27.85
C PRO A 198 35.26 -29.34 -27.45
N LYS A 199 35.99 -28.98 -26.38
CA LYS A 199 35.97 -27.63 -25.81
C LYS A 199 37.38 -27.17 -25.50
N LEU A 200 37.67 -25.91 -25.80
CA LEU A 200 38.80 -25.18 -25.24
C LEU A 200 38.25 -24.27 -24.13
N ILE A 201 38.59 -24.60 -22.88
CA ILE A 201 38.15 -23.88 -21.68
C ILE A 201 39.26 -22.93 -21.28
N ILE A 202 38.98 -21.62 -21.30
CA ILE A 202 39.97 -20.57 -21.03
C ILE A 202 39.52 -19.72 -19.84
N GLU A 203 40.44 -19.52 -18.90
CA GLU A 203 40.33 -18.56 -17.82
C GLU A 203 41.23 -17.35 -18.12
N TYR A 204 40.70 -16.12 -18.02
CA TYR A 204 41.43 -14.89 -18.32
C TYR A 204 41.01 -13.73 -17.41
N TYR A 205 41.82 -12.67 -17.36
CA TYR A 205 41.42 -11.38 -16.77
C TYR A 205 41.79 -10.21 -17.70
N VAL A 206 41.11 -9.07 -17.54
CA VAL A 206 41.47 -7.83 -18.25
C VAL A 206 42.23 -6.93 -17.27
N PRO A 207 43.44 -6.45 -17.61
CA PRO A 207 44.28 -5.70 -16.67
C PRO A 207 43.72 -4.32 -16.34
N VAL A 208 43.02 -3.65 -17.26
CA VAL A 208 42.37 -2.36 -16.99
C VAL A 208 40.85 -2.51 -17.09
N ALA A 209 40.13 -2.08 -16.06
CA ALA A 209 38.68 -2.24 -15.96
C ALA A 209 38.01 -1.09 -15.20
N VAL A 210 36.73 -0.86 -15.49
CA VAL A 210 35.88 0.02 -14.67
C VAL A 210 35.51 -0.76 -13.41
N LYS A 211 36.04 -0.35 -12.26
CA LYS A 211 35.80 -1.01 -10.97
C LYS A 211 34.43 -0.67 -10.39
N SER A 212 34.02 0.59 -10.47
CA SER A 212 32.71 1.02 -9.95
C SER A 212 32.15 2.25 -10.67
N LEU A 213 30.82 2.36 -10.66
CA LEU A 213 30.04 3.52 -11.09
C LEU A 213 29.02 3.85 -10.00
N GLU A 214 29.25 4.92 -9.27
CA GLU A 214 28.40 5.41 -8.20
C GLU A 214 27.79 6.76 -8.56
N ILE A 215 26.51 6.95 -8.25
CA ILE A 215 25.76 8.15 -8.60
C ILE A 215 25.03 8.61 -7.34
N ASN A 216 25.14 9.90 -7.02
CA ASN A 216 24.43 10.47 -5.87
C ASN A 216 22.94 10.58 -6.19
N GLU A 217 22.17 9.64 -5.67
CA GLU A 217 20.71 9.57 -5.80
C GLU A 217 20.02 10.12 -4.53
N PRO A 218 18.76 10.60 -4.62
CA PRO A 218 17.89 10.63 -5.80
C PRO A 218 18.23 11.73 -6.81
N LEU A 219 17.96 11.47 -8.09
CA LEU A 219 18.18 12.41 -9.19
C LEU A 219 16.93 13.20 -9.53
N TYR A 220 17.09 14.49 -9.82
CA TYR A 220 16.00 15.38 -10.17
C TYR A 220 16.31 16.21 -11.40
N SER A 221 15.32 16.39 -12.28
CA SER A 221 15.47 17.19 -13.50
C SER A 221 15.96 18.62 -13.20
N GLY A 222 17.04 19.06 -13.83
CA GLY A 222 17.62 20.40 -13.69
C GLY A 222 18.39 20.63 -12.38
N ILE A 223 18.74 19.56 -11.64
CA ILE A 223 19.59 19.62 -10.44
C ILE A 223 20.89 18.84 -10.73
N PRO A 224 22.08 19.46 -10.56
CA PRO A 224 23.35 18.76 -10.71
C PRO A 224 23.51 17.65 -9.66
N SER A 225 23.95 16.47 -10.10
CA SER A 225 24.37 15.37 -9.25
C SER A 225 25.81 14.95 -9.56
N LYS A 226 26.48 14.37 -8.58
CA LYS A 226 27.85 13.85 -8.70
C LYS A 226 27.82 12.39 -9.14
N VAL A 227 28.72 12.07 -10.06
CA VAL A 227 28.98 10.72 -10.56
C VAL A 227 30.43 10.40 -10.26
N TYR A 228 30.64 9.32 -9.51
CA TYR A 228 31.95 8.82 -9.14
C TYR A 228 32.23 7.55 -9.92
N VAL A 229 33.36 7.52 -10.62
CA VAL A 229 33.80 6.35 -11.38
C VAL A 229 35.17 5.96 -10.90
N SER A 230 35.37 4.70 -10.53
CA SER A 230 36.70 4.17 -10.22
C SER A 230 37.16 3.25 -11.34
N ILE A 231 38.36 3.49 -11.85
CA ILE A 231 39.00 2.71 -12.91
C ILE A 231 40.28 2.14 -12.34
N THR A 232 40.51 0.84 -12.50
CA THR A 232 41.66 0.15 -11.94
C THR A 232 42.53 -0.39 -13.06
N ASN A 233 43.84 -0.22 -12.93
CA ASN A 233 44.85 -0.97 -13.66
C ASN A 233 45.48 -2.00 -12.71
N SER A 234 45.09 -3.27 -12.85
CA SER A 234 45.64 -4.42 -12.14
C SER A 234 46.87 -5.05 -12.84
N GLY A 235 47.24 -4.55 -14.02
CA GLY A 235 48.43 -4.99 -14.75
C GLY A 235 49.73 -4.48 -14.13
N ASP A 236 50.85 -5.05 -14.60
CA ASP A 236 52.21 -4.71 -14.15
C ASP A 236 52.86 -3.58 -14.96
N ALA A 237 52.18 -3.07 -16.00
CA ALA A 237 52.65 -1.98 -16.85
C ALA A 237 51.74 -0.74 -16.72
N GLU A 238 52.31 0.43 -16.95
CA GLU A 238 51.53 1.65 -17.17
C GLU A 238 50.69 1.53 -18.45
N THR A 239 49.46 2.05 -18.43
CA THR A 239 48.53 1.89 -19.55
C THR A 239 47.75 3.18 -19.82
N ASN A 240 47.67 3.55 -21.11
CA ASN A 240 46.89 4.69 -21.57
C ASN A 240 45.51 4.23 -22.05
N VAL A 241 44.45 4.85 -21.52
CA VAL A 241 43.06 4.57 -21.91
C VAL A 241 42.28 5.86 -22.11
N THR A 242 41.22 5.80 -22.91
CA THR A 242 40.22 6.85 -23.03
C THR A 242 39.00 6.46 -22.21
N PHE A 243 38.64 7.28 -21.23
CA PHE A 243 37.43 7.16 -20.44
C PHE A 243 36.27 7.91 -21.10
N TYR A 244 35.09 7.30 -21.09
CA TYR A 244 33.82 7.89 -21.47
C TYR A 244 32.79 7.76 -20.35
N LEU A 245 32.16 8.88 -19.98
CA LEU A 245 30.88 8.85 -19.25
C LEU A 245 29.76 9.12 -20.25
N LYS A 246 28.90 8.14 -20.51
CA LYS A 246 27.80 8.24 -21.47
C LYS A 246 26.44 8.24 -20.75
N ILE A 247 25.49 8.98 -21.29
CA ILE A 247 24.09 9.00 -20.85
C ILE A 247 23.24 8.52 -22.04
N ASN A 248 22.52 7.41 -21.88
CA ASN A 248 21.77 6.73 -22.95
C ASN A 248 22.60 6.50 -24.21
N GLY A 249 23.87 6.10 -24.03
CA GLY A 249 24.82 5.85 -25.12
C GLY A 249 25.49 7.10 -25.69
N VAL A 250 25.07 8.32 -25.33
CA VAL A 250 25.68 9.56 -25.81
C VAL A 250 26.80 10.01 -24.85
N PRO A 251 28.05 10.23 -25.32
CA PRO A 251 29.13 10.74 -24.48
C PRO A 251 28.80 12.11 -23.88
N LEU A 252 28.84 12.19 -22.55
CA LEU A 252 28.76 13.42 -21.77
C LEU A 252 30.18 13.94 -21.42
N TYR A 253 31.10 13.03 -21.12
CA TYR A 253 32.51 13.33 -20.89
C TYR A 253 33.41 12.35 -21.64
N THR A 254 34.56 12.83 -22.08
CA THR A 254 35.66 12.04 -22.65
C THR A 254 36.97 12.55 -22.08
N GLU A 255 37.82 11.65 -21.60
CA GLU A 255 39.10 12.00 -20.97
C GLU A 255 40.15 10.92 -21.23
N ASN A 256 41.38 11.31 -21.56
CA ASN A 256 42.50 10.38 -21.69
C ASN A 256 43.18 10.23 -20.33
N LEU A 257 43.35 8.99 -19.88
CA LEU A 257 43.94 8.63 -18.59
C LEU A 257 45.22 7.82 -18.80
N THR A 258 46.20 8.05 -17.95
CA THR A 258 47.42 7.25 -17.85
C THR A 258 47.44 6.58 -16.48
N LEU A 259 47.16 5.28 -16.46
CA LEU A 259 47.05 4.51 -15.23
C LEU A 259 48.35 3.77 -14.96
N GLY A 260 49.02 4.10 -13.86
CA GLY A 260 50.21 3.38 -13.40
C GLY A 260 49.89 1.90 -13.06
N PRO A 261 50.92 1.04 -12.96
CA PRO A 261 50.73 -0.36 -12.62
C PRO A 261 50.12 -0.51 -11.22
N LYS A 262 49.20 -1.47 -11.06
CA LYS A 262 48.51 -1.77 -9.78
C LYS A 262 47.87 -0.54 -9.13
N SER A 263 47.36 0.39 -9.95
CA SER A 263 46.76 1.65 -9.49
C SER A 263 45.24 1.68 -9.66
N THR A 264 44.59 2.61 -8.98
CA THR A 264 43.18 2.93 -9.20
C THR A 264 43.03 4.43 -9.23
N GLU A 265 42.34 4.94 -10.25
CA GLU A 265 42.00 6.34 -10.39
C GLU A 265 40.49 6.51 -10.19
N THR A 266 40.10 7.50 -9.40
CA THR A 266 38.70 7.84 -9.17
C THR A 266 38.40 9.20 -9.78
N LEU A 267 37.44 9.22 -10.71
CA LEU A 267 36.96 10.42 -11.38
C LEU A 267 35.67 10.91 -10.74
N GLU A 268 35.61 12.20 -10.43
CA GLU A 268 34.38 12.89 -10.04
C GLU A 268 33.86 13.72 -11.22
N LYS A 269 32.68 13.40 -11.73
CA LYS A 269 31.98 14.14 -12.78
C LYS A 269 30.64 14.67 -12.28
N THR A 270 30.12 15.67 -12.97
CA THR A 270 28.82 16.29 -12.62
C THR A 270 27.84 16.09 -13.76
N TRP A 271 26.65 15.58 -13.48
CA TRP A 271 25.59 15.40 -14.47
C TRP A 271 24.34 16.20 -14.08
N ILE A 272 23.78 16.95 -15.02
CA ILE A 272 22.51 17.67 -14.87
C ILE A 272 21.48 17.01 -15.80
N PRO A 273 20.61 16.12 -15.29
CA PRO A 273 19.57 15.51 -16.10
C PRO A 273 18.52 16.55 -16.48
N MET A 274 18.16 16.68 -17.76
CA MET A 274 17.25 17.75 -18.20
C MET A 274 15.77 17.37 -18.14
N ALA A 275 15.44 16.07 -18.21
CA ALA A 275 14.06 15.57 -18.20
C ALA A 275 13.88 14.42 -17.20
N LYS A 276 12.64 14.21 -16.75
CA LYS A 276 12.27 13.05 -15.92
C LYS A 276 12.28 11.77 -16.76
N GLY A 277 12.52 10.62 -16.12
CA GLY A 277 12.48 9.31 -16.76
C GLY A 277 13.67 8.44 -16.40
N GLU A 278 13.76 7.28 -17.05
CA GLU A 278 14.85 6.33 -16.88
C GLU A 278 16.03 6.69 -17.79
N TYR A 279 17.23 6.56 -17.24
CA TYR A 279 18.48 6.79 -17.96
C TYR A 279 19.46 5.65 -17.70
N ASN A 280 20.18 5.25 -18.74
CA ASN A 280 21.33 4.37 -18.65
C ASN A 280 22.59 5.24 -18.57
N VAL A 281 23.25 5.22 -17.42
CA VAL A 281 24.54 5.88 -17.22
C VAL A 281 25.63 4.85 -17.38
N THR A 282 26.54 5.05 -18.33
CA THR A 282 27.60 4.11 -18.67
C THR A 282 28.96 4.75 -18.46
N ALA A 283 29.79 4.13 -17.63
CA ALA A 283 31.22 4.41 -17.56
C ALA A 283 31.94 3.37 -18.42
N GLU A 284 32.74 3.81 -19.39
CA GLU A 284 33.45 2.95 -20.34
C GLU A 284 34.91 3.39 -20.44
N VAL A 285 35.82 2.43 -20.53
CA VAL A 285 37.24 2.65 -20.81
C VAL A 285 37.65 1.90 -22.07
N VAL A 286 38.30 2.62 -22.98
CA VAL A 286 38.74 2.10 -24.28
C VAL A 286 40.22 2.38 -24.46
N GLY A 287 41.00 1.38 -24.81
CA GLY A 287 42.44 1.49 -25.09
C GLY A 287 42.88 0.47 -26.14
N ASP A 288 44.18 0.28 -26.29
CA ASP A 288 44.70 -0.79 -27.15
C ASP A 288 44.34 -2.15 -26.53
N GLY A 289 43.49 -2.91 -27.22
CA GLY A 289 42.86 -4.14 -26.71
C GLY A 289 41.80 -3.95 -25.61
N ILE A 290 41.89 -2.89 -24.82
CA ILE A 290 41.00 -2.66 -23.67
C ILE A 290 39.64 -2.13 -24.13
N ASN A 291 38.57 -2.81 -23.73
CA ASN A 291 37.20 -2.31 -23.80
C ASN A 291 36.38 -2.89 -22.64
N ASP A 292 36.14 -2.09 -21.61
CA ASP A 292 35.38 -2.49 -20.43
C ASP A 292 34.42 -1.38 -20.01
N PHE A 293 33.25 -1.75 -19.49
CA PHE A 293 32.23 -0.79 -19.09
C PHE A 293 31.32 -1.30 -17.98
N ILE A 294 30.79 -0.36 -17.20
CA ILE A 294 29.68 -0.58 -16.27
C ILE A 294 28.53 0.34 -16.69
N THR A 295 27.33 -0.22 -16.82
CA THR A 295 26.09 0.55 -17.02
C THR A 295 25.20 0.43 -15.80
N LYS A 296 24.73 1.58 -15.29
CA LYS A 296 23.74 1.67 -14.22
C LYS A 296 22.48 2.36 -14.75
N GLN A 297 21.33 1.70 -14.61
CA GLN A 297 20.03 2.32 -14.86
C GLN A 297 19.63 3.15 -13.64
N VAL A 298 19.21 4.40 -13.86
CA VAL A 298 18.78 5.32 -12.80
C VAL A 298 17.49 6.02 -13.17
N GLN A 299 16.70 6.36 -12.15
CA GLN A 299 15.44 7.10 -12.31
C GLN A 299 15.63 8.58 -11.96
N VAL A 300 15.23 9.46 -12.88
CA VAL A 300 15.20 10.91 -12.66
C VAL A 300 13.77 11.36 -12.38
N TYR A 301 13.57 11.98 -11.22
CA TYR A 301 12.30 12.51 -10.78
C TYR A 301 12.09 13.97 -11.21
N VAL A 302 10.84 14.44 -11.14
CA VAL A 302 10.51 15.84 -11.36
C VAL A 302 11.19 16.70 -10.30
N ASN A 303 11.72 17.85 -10.71
CA ASN A 303 12.28 18.83 -9.78
C ASN A 303 11.28 19.19 -8.65
N PRO A 304 11.57 18.86 -7.39
CA PRO A 304 10.63 19.08 -6.28
C PRO A 304 10.37 20.58 -6.06
N TYR A 305 11.33 21.45 -6.37
CA TYR A 305 11.15 22.90 -6.23
C TYR A 305 10.10 23.46 -7.19
N ARG A 306 9.96 22.90 -8.40
CA ARG A 306 8.91 23.31 -9.35
C ARG A 306 7.52 22.91 -8.85
N LEU A 307 7.42 21.73 -8.23
CA LEU A 307 6.18 21.25 -7.63
C LEU A 307 5.74 22.15 -6.47
N PHE A 308 6.65 22.46 -5.55
CA PHE A 308 6.32 23.32 -4.40
C PHE A 308 5.88 24.72 -4.83
N TYR A 309 6.51 25.31 -5.85
CA TYR A 309 6.09 26.63 -6.36
C TYR A 309 4.64 26.63 -6.86
N GLY A 310 4.28 25.67 -7.72
CA GLY A 310 2.92 25.54 -8.23
C GLY A 310 1.91 25.25 -7.13
N LEU A 311 2.26 24.39 -6.17
CA LEU A 311 1.41 24.05 -5.04
C LEU A 311 1.17 25.24 -4.10
N THR A 312 2.20 26.06 -3.82
CA THR A 312 2.04 27.28 -3.01
C THR A 312 0.97 28.19 -3.58
N TYR A 313 1.02 28.44 -4.89
CA TYR A 313 0.04 29.30 -5.57
C TYR A 313 -1.38 28.68 -5.57
N LEU A 314 -1.47 27.37 -5.78
CA LEU A 314 -2.74 26.65 -5.69
C LEU A 314 -3.37 26.76 -4.30
N TYR A 315 -2.57 26.59 -3.24
CA TYR A 315 -3.05 26.70 -1.87
C TYR A 315 -3.42 28.14 -1.51
N GLU A 316 -2.63 29.12 -1.95
CA GLU A 316 -2.93 30.54 -1.75
C GLU A 316 -4.27 30.93 -2.37
N ASN A 317 -4.48 30.60 -3.64
CA ASN A 317 -5.75 30.87 -4.32
C ASN A 317 -6.92 30.14 -3.64
N GLY A 318 -6.70 28.92 -3.15
CA GLY A 318 -7.70 28.18 -2.39
C GLY A 318 -8.07 28.88 -1.09
N TYR A 319 -7.08 29.32 -0.31
CA TYR A 319 -7.31 30.05 0.93
C TYR A 319 -8.05 31.37 0.67
N ASN A 320 -7.61 32.16 -0.31
CA ASN A 320 -8.19 33.46 -0.62
C ASN A 320 -9.67 33.40 -1.06
N ARG A 321 -10.13 32.25 -1.55
CA ARG A 321 -11.55 32.02 -1.87
C ARG A 321 -12.40 31.74 -0.63
N ILE A 322 -11.83 31.09 0.38
CA ILE A 322 -12.53 30.66 1.60
C ILE A 322 -12.48 31.74 2.68
N ALA A 323 -11.39 32.49 2.75
CA ALA A 323 -11.13 33.46 3.83
C ALA A 323 -12.27 34.48 4.07
N PRO A 324 -12.91 35.07 3.06
CA PRO A 324 -14.03 36.00 3.30
C PRO A 324 -15.22 35.33 3.98
N GLN A 325 -15.61 34.14 3.52
CA GLN A 325 -16.71 33.37 4.11
C GLN A 325 -16.37 32.91 5.53
N LEU A 326 -15.14 32.46 5.76
CA LEU A 326 -14.68 32.07 7.09
C LEU A 326 -14.82 33.22 8.10
N ASP A 327 -14.45 34.43 7.72
CA ASP A 327 -14.48 35.60 8.62
C ASP A 327 -15.91 36.00 8.94
N GLU A 328 -16.78 36.06 7.93
CA GLU A 328 -18.20 36.35 8.10
C GLU A 328 -18.90 35.31 9.01
N LEU A 329 -18.67 34.03 8.77
CA LEU A 329 -19.24 32.94 9.56
C LEU A 329 -18.73 32.95 11.01
N TYR A 330 -17.44 33.20 11.21
CA TYR A 330 -16.84 33.23 12.54
C TYR A 330 -17.31 34.44 13.36
N GLU A 331 -17.48 35.60 12.74
CA GLU A 331 -18.09 36.78 13.37
C GLU A 331 -19.53 36.49 13.81
N ASN A 332 -20.34 35.88 12.93
CA ASN A 332 -21.73 35.51 13.24
C ASN A 332 -21.81 34.49 14.39
N LEU A 333 -20.96 33.46 14.38
CA LEU A 333 -20.85 32.49 15.47
C LEU A 333 -20.51 33.18 16.79
N THR A 334 -19.47 34.01 16.79
CA THR A 334 -18.99 34.67 18.01
C THR A 334 -20.07 35.61 18.59
N ALA A 335 -20.76 36.36 17.73
CA ALA A 335 -21.87 37.22 18.13
C ALA A 335 -23.03 36.40 18.74
N THR A 336 -23.40 35.28 18.11
CA THR A 336 -24.47 34.40 18.59
C THR A 336 -24.12 33.78 19.94
N VAL A 337 -22.88 33.27 20.10
CA VAL A 337 -22.40 32.69 21.37
C VAL A 337 -22.40 33.74 22.48
N GLN A 338 -21.95 34.96 22.20
CA GLN A 338 -21.95 36.05 23.18
C GLN A 338 -23.37 36.41 23.64
N GLU A 339 -24.33 36.46 22.72
CA GLU A 339 -25.72 36.80 23.07
C GLU A 339 -26.40 35.69 23.89
N LEU A 340 -26.18 34.42 23.52
CA LEU A 340 -26.62 33.27 24.30
C LEU A 340 -26.05 33.29 25.73
N GLN A 341 -24.76 33.56 25.87
CA GLN A 341 -24.11 33.66 27.18
C GLN A 341 -24.67 34.83 28.02
N LYS A 342 -25.01 35.97 27.42
CA LYS A 342 -25.70 37.07 28.11
C LYS A 342 -27.09 36.67 28.60
N CYS A 343 -27.80 35.84 27.83
CA CYS A 343 -29.09 35.26 28.24
C CYS A 343 -28.98 34.18 29.32
N GLY A 344 -27.76 33.84 29.78
CA GLY A 344 -27.50 32.83 30.79
C GLY A 344 -27.41 31.40 30.24
N VAL A 345 -27.36 31.23 28.92
CA VAL A 345 -27.31 29.91 28.27
C VAL A 345 -25.95 29.24 28.48
N ASN A 346 -25.97 28.00 28.93
CA ASN A 346 -24.81 27.11 28.94
C ASN A 346 -24.74 26.36 27.59
N LEU A 347 -23.59 26.40 26.92
CA LEU A 347 -23.39 25.77 25.61
C LEU A 347 -23.43 24.24 25.64
N GLY A 348 -23.32 23.61 26.82
CA GLY A 348 -23.47 22.16 27.00
C GLY A 348 -22.70 21.35 25.95
N ASP A 349 -23.43 20.55 25.18
CA ASP A 349 -22.86 19.67 24.15
C ASP A 349 -22.07 20.39 23.04
N LEU A 350 -22.37 21.67 22.79
CA LEU A 350 -21.66 22.48 21.78
C LEU A 350 -20.41 23.18 22.31
N SER A 351 -20.13 23.10 23.62
CA SER A 351 -19.01 23.81 24.25
C SER A 351 -17.66 23.45 23.61
N ASP A 352 -17.41 22.16 23.37
CA ASP A 352 -16.15 21.68 22.80
C ASP A 352 -16.01 22.06 21.33
N ASP A 353 -17.09 22.01 20.56
CA ASP A 353 -17.10 22.43 19.16
C ASP A 353 -16.80 23.93 19.02
N VAL A 354 -17.42 24.78 19.83
CA VAL A 354 -17.17 26.24 19.84
C VAL A 354 -15.70 26.53 20.19
N LYS A 355 -15.16 25.86 21.21
CA LYS A 355 -13.75 26.00 21.60
C LYS A 355 -12.79 25.52 20.51
N TRP A 356 -13.13 24.42 19.84
CA TRP A 356 -12.35 23.89 18.73
C TRP A 356 -12.34 24.87 17.55
N ILE A 357 -13.50 25.44 17.21
CA ILE A 357 -13.64 26.47 16.16
C ILE A 357 -12.76 27.67 16.48
N GLU A 358 -12.86 28.25 17.69
CA GLU A 358 -12.06 29.40 18.10
C GLU A 358 -10.56 29.12 18.00
N THR A 359 -10.12 27.96 18.50
CA THR A 359 -8.71 27.57 18.48
C THR A 359 -8.18 27.46 17.04
N ASN A 360 -8.95 26.81 16.15
CA ASN A 360 -8.50 26.55 14.78
C ASN A 360 -8.68 27.75 13.85
N TYR A 361 -9.66 28.64 14.11
CA TYR A 361 -9.75 29.93 13.44
C TYR A 361 -8.49 30.77 13.72
N ASN A 362 -8.11 30.91 14.99
CA ASN A 362 -6.91 31.65 15.38
C ASN A 362 -5.63 31.02 14.80
N LEU A 363 -5.53 29.68 14.80
CA LEU A 363 -4.41 28.98 14.18
C LEU A 363 -4.37 29.22 12.66
N THR A 364 -5.52 29.19 11.99
CA THR A 364 -5.64 29.49 10.55
C THR A 364 -5.06 30.88 10.23
N LYS A 365 -5.46 31.90 10.99
CA LYS A 365 -4.95 33.27 10.83
C LYS A 365 -3.45 33.36 11.11
N ALA A 366 -2.96 32.68 12.13
CA ALA A 366 -1.53 32.65 12.46
C ALA A 366 -0.68 31.97 11.37
N GLU A 367 -1.15 30.86 10.79
CA GLU A 367 -0.45 30.18 9.69
C GLU A 367 -0.45 31.03 8.40
N TYR A 368 -1.56 31.71 8.10
CA TYR A 368 -1.62 32.63 6.95
C TYR A 368 -0.68 33.84 7.14
N ALA A 369 -0.59 34.40 8.34
CA ALA A 369 0.35 35.48 8.65
C ALA A 369 1.82 35.04 8.45
N LYS A 370 2.20 33.85 8.91
CA LYS A 370 3.53 33.27 8.66
C LYS A 370 3.81 33.10 7.17
N PHE A 371 2.82 32.63 6.40
CA PHE A 371 2.92 32.55 4.94
C PHE A 371 3.25 33.92 4.32
N LEU A 372 2.50 34.98 4.67
CA LEU A 372 2.73 36.33 4.16
C LEU A 372 4.11 36.87 4.53
N GLU A 373 4.54 36.67 5.78
CA GLU A 373 5.87 37.07 6.24
C GLU A 373 6.98 36.40 5.41
N MET A 374 6.91 35.08 5.24
CA MET A 374 7.91 34.33 4.49
C MET A 374 7.86 34.63 2.99
N LYS A 375 6.66 34.84 2.42
CA LYS A 375 6.45 35.23 1.03
C LYS A 375 7.09 36.60 0.73
N ASN A 376 6.92 37.57 1.62
CA ASN A 376 7.56 38.89 1.48
C ASN A 376 9.08 38.82 1.60
N ARG A 377 9.60 38.02 2.54
CA ARG A 377 11.04 37.75 2.66
C ARG A 377 11.59 37.07 1.40
N THR A 378 10.83 36.24 0.71
CA THR A 378 11.26 35.56 -0.54
C THR A 378 11.13 36.44 -1.78
N ALA A 379 10.16 37.36 -1.84
CA ALA A 379 10.01 38.32 -2.95
C ALA A 379 11.22 39.26 -3.09
N LEU A 380 11.97 39.49 -2.01
CA LEU A 380 13.23 40.27 -2.00
C LEU A 380 14.44 39.50 -2.56
N PHE A 381 14.35 38.18 -2.74
CA PHE A 381 15.46 37.30 -3.15
C PHE A 381 15.12 36.53 -4.44
N LEU A 382 14.71 37.26 -5.49
CA LEU A 382 14.54 36.73 -6.86
C LEU A 382 15.84 36.26 -7.54
N SER A 383 16.92 36.02 -6.78
CA SER A 383 18.18 35.43 -7.23
C SER A 383 18.39 34.02 -6.66
N GLY A 384 17.54 33.07 -7.09
CA GLY A 384 17.96 31.65 -7.18
C GLY A 384 17.88 30.78 -5.93
N ASN A 385 17.36 31.23 -4.79
CA ASN A 385 17.34 30.39 -3.57
C ASN A 385 16.06 29.53 -3.45
N ARG A 386 16.10 28.34 -4.08
CA ARG A 386 14.96 27.41 -4.28
C ARG A 386 14.45 26.72 -2.99
N LEU A 387 15.22 26.74 -1.90
CA LEU A 387 14.89 26.08 -0.63
C LEU A 387 13.68 26.69 0.10
N TYR A 388 13.40 27.97 -0.10
CA TYR A 388 12.34 28.67 0.65
C TYR A 388 10.92 28.36 0.19
N THR A 389 10.73 27.82 -1.02
CA THR A 389 9.39 27.57 -1.58
C THR A 389 8.62 26.51 -0.80
N TYR A 390 9.31 25.49 -0.27
CA TYR A 390 8.68 24.47 0.58
C TYR A 390 8.19 25.05 1.91
N SER A 391 9.04 25.79 2.62
CA SER A 391 8.70 26.40 3.91
C SER A 391 7.50 27.35 3.79
N VAL A 392 7.45 28.14 2.71
CA VAL A 392 6.30 29.00 2.39
C VAL A 392 5.05 28.17 2.11
N MET A 393 5.17 27.09 1.32
CA MET A 393 4.05 26.21 0.94
C MET A 393 3.37 25.56 2.15
N VAL A 394 4.14 25.11 3.15
CA VAL A 394 3.60 24.38 4.31
C VAL A 394 2.60 25.25 5.10
N HIS A 395 2.94 26.52 5.31
CA HIS A 395 2.08 27.46 6.04
C HIS A 395 0.77 27.75 5.29
N ILE A 396 0.83 28.06 3.99
CA ILE A 396 -0.38 28.34 3.22
C ILE A 396 -1.26 27.11 3.02
N ARG A 397 -0.65 25.93 2.87
CA ARG A 397 -1.37 24.66 2.82
C ARG A 397 -2.16 24.45 4.11
N LYS A 398 -1.50 24.60 5.26
CA LYS A 398 -2.12 24.41 6.57
C LYS A 398 -3.24 25.42 6.81
N ALA A 399 -3.01 26.70 6.51
CA ALA A 399 -4.04 27.73 6.60
C ALA A 399 -5.27 27.41 5.74
N ARG A 400 -5.09 26.96 4.49
CA ARG A 400 -6.20 26.58 3.61
C ARG A 400 -7.04 25.43 4.19
N PHE A 401 -6.42 24.34 4.61
CA PHE A 401 -7.17 23.18 5.09
C PHE A 401 -7.86 23.46 6.42
N LEU A 402 -7.18 24.14 7.36
CA LEU A 402 -7.83 24.57 8.60
C LEU A 402 -9.00 25.53 8.34
N ALA A 403 -8.87 26.46 7.39
CA ALA A 403 -9.97 27.35 7.02
C ALA A 403 -11.21 26.57 6.55
N GLN A 404 -11.01 25.53 5.75
CA GLN A 404 -12.08 24.66 5.28
C GLN A 404 -12.73 23.89 6.43
N ASP A 405 -11.94 23.22 7.26
CA ASP A 405 -12.44 22.44 8.40
C ASP A 405 -13.22 23.31 9.39
N VAL A 406 -12.77 24.56 9.59
CA VAL A 406 -13.44 25.53 10.46
C VAL A 406 -14.76 25.99 9.85
N VAL A 407 -14.82 26.31 8.55
CA VAL A 407 -16.08 26.66 7.87
C VAL A 407 -17.10 25.54 8.02
N GLU A 408 -16.73 24.30 7.67
CA GLU A 408 -17.62 23.14 7.74
C GLU A 408 -18.14 22.92 9.17
N ARG A 409 -17.30 23.13 10.18
CA ARG A 409 -17.73 23.02 11.59
C ARG A 409 -18.65 24.15 12.01
N ILE A 410 -18.39 25.39 11.60
CA ILE A 410 -19.27 26.53 11.89
C ILE A 410 -20.65 26.30 11.25
N GLU A 411 -20.70 25.87 9.99
CA GLU A 411 -21.97 25.62 9.28
C GLU A 411 -22.83 24.56 9.97
N LYS A 412 -22.23 23.61 10.70
CA LYS A 412 -22.95 22.63 11.51
C LYS A 412 -23.45 23.21 12.85
N VAL A 413 -22.64 24.03 13.52
CA VAL A 413 -22.89 24.48 14.90
C VAL A 413 -23.76 25.73 14.95
N LEU A 414 -23.52 26.67 14.04
CA LEU A 414 -24.16 27.98 14.01
C LEU A 414 -25.70 27.93 13.94
N PRO A 415 -26.33 27.06 13.12
CA PRO A 415 -27.79 26.97 13.07
C PRO A 415 -28.41 26.57 14.42
N ILE A 416 -27.78 25.65 15.16
CA ILE A 416 -28.28 25.17 16.47
C ILE A 416 -28.21 26.31 17.49
N LEU A 417 -27.11 27.08 17.48
CA LEU A 417 -26.95 28.25 18.33
C LEU A 417 -27.99 29.33 18.00
N GLN A 418 -28.22 29.60 16.72
CA GLN A 418 -29.22 30.60 16.29
C GLN A 418 -30.64 30.18 16.64
N GLU A 419 -31.01 28.91 16.45
CA GLU A 419 -32.32 28.39 16.86
C GLU A 419 -32.50 28.47 18.37
N THR A 420 -31.45 28.15 19.14
CA THR A 420 -31.46 28.31 20.59
C THR A 420 -31.68 29.78 20.97
N LEU A 421 -31.00 30.70 20.28
CA LEU A 421 -31.13 32.14 20.54
C LEU A 421 -32.57 32.59 20.31
N VAL A 422 -33.21 32.20 19.21
CA VAL A 422 -34.63 32.50 18.94
C VAL A 422 -35.55 32.00 20.06
N LYS A 423 -35.25 30.84 20.67
CA LYS A 423 -36.04 30.29 21.78
C LYS A 423 -35.85 31.06 23.09
N VAL A 424 -34.64 31.53 23.40
CA VAL A 424 -34.33 32.19 24.68
C VAL A 424 -34.44 33.70 24.64
N GLU A 425 -34.29 34.33 23.48
CA GLU A 425 -34.27 35.79 23.31
C GLU A 425 -35.49 36.49 23.93
N PRO A 426 -36.75 36.00 23.77
CA PRO A 426 -37.91 36.61 24.42
C PRO A 426 -37.90 36.55 25.95
N LEU A 427 -37.09 35.65 26.55
CA LEU A 427 -37.00 35.46 28.00
C LEU A 427 -35.98 36.40 28.64
N CYS A 428 -34.87 36.68 27.94
CA CYS A 428 -33.82 37.60 28.41
C CYS A 428 -34.05 39.06 27.97
N HIS A 429 -34.78 39.26 26.87
CA HIS A 429 -35.17 40.58 26.33
C HIS A 429 -36.70 40.64 26.15
N PRO A 430 -37.49 40.86 27.22
CA PRO A 430 -38.94 40.99 27.07
C PRO A 430 -39.27 42.21 26.20
N PRO A 431 -40.20 42.10 25.24
CA PRO A 431 -40.54 43.20 24.34
C PRO A 431 -41.03 44.42 25.15
N VAL A 432 -40.46 45.59 24.85
CA VAL A 432 -40.88 46.85 25.46
C VAL A 432 -42.28 47.19 24.97
N ASN A 433 -43.27 47.22 25.87
CA ASN A 433 -44.62 47.70 25.54
C ASN A 433 -44.57 49.18 25.13
N GLU A 434 -44.73 49.44 23.83
CA GLU A 434 -45.00 50.79 23.31
C GLU A 434 -46.44 51.21 23.63
N THR A 435 -46.64 51.81 24.81
CA THR A 435 -47.72 52.78 25.01
C THR A 435 -47.24 53.90 25.92
N ASN A 436 -46.76 54.99 25.31
CA ASN A 436 -47.14 56.37 25.60
C ASN A 436 -46.11 57.34 24.98
N GLN A 437 -46.28 57.63 23.69
CA GLN A 437 -45.76 58.87 23.12
C GLN A 437 -46.72 60.00 23.45
N THR A 438 -46.31 60.92 24.32
CA THR A 438 -46.75 62.33 24.25
C THR A 438 -45.58 63.26 24.58
N GLN A 439 -45.19 63.98 23.54
CA GLN A 439 -44.46 65.25 23.45
C GLN A 439 -44.15 66.01 24.75
N THR A 440 -42.90 66.49 24.91
CA THR A 440 -42.55 67.92 24.75
C THR A 440 -41.05 68.20 24.91
N ASN A 441 -40.64 69.32 24.32
CA ASN A 441 -39.29 69.81 24.04
C ASN A 441 -38.53 70.42 25.25
N GLN A 442 -37.21 70.40 25.09
CA GLN A 442 -36.23 71.47 25.38
C GLN A 442 -35.59 71.68 26.79
N THR A 443 -34.25 71.74 26.70
CA THR A 443 -33.26 72.57 27.42
C THR A 443 -32.57 72.10 28.70
N ALA A 444 -31.29 72.46 28.74
CA ALA A 444 -30.20 71.98 29.59
C ALA A 444 -30.21 72.52 31.03
N GLY A 445 -29.58 71.77 31.94
CA GLY A 445 -29.19 72.25 33.27
C GLY A 445 -28.61 71.14 34.16
N ASN A 446 -27.40 71.36 34.67
CA ASN A 446 -26.68 70.54 35.65
C ASN A 446 -27.50 70.22 36.93
N VAL A 447 -27.08 69.15 37.63
CA VAL A 447 -26.75 69.06 39.08
C VAL A 447 -27.24 67.74 39.74
N THR A 448 -26.27 66.97 40.28
CA THR A 448 -26.29 65.96 41.38
C THR A 448 -27.12 64.65 41.30
N ALA A 449 -26.41 63.53 41.57
CA ALA A 449 -26.90 62.23 42.05
C ALA A 449 -27.49 62.32 43.48
N PRO A 450 -28.19 61.31 44.09
CA PRO A 450 -28.24 59.87 43.77
C PRO A 450 -29.60 59.12 43.97
N SER A 451 -29.56 57.81 43.69
CA SER A 451 -30.28 56.68 44.32
C SER A 451 -31.60 56.13 43.75
N ASN A 452 -31.58 54.80 43.64
CA ASN A 452 -32.65 53.81 43.75
C ASN A 452 -33.81 53.83 42.75
N GLY A 453 -33.62 53.08 41.66
CA GLY A 453 -34.69 52.37 40.96
C GLY A 453 -34.24 50.92 40.76
N THR A 454 -34.67 50.04 41.65
CA THR A 454 -34.51 48.59 41.56
C THR A 454 -35.15 48.09 40.26
N VAL A 455 -34.35 47.71 39.27
CA VAL A 455 -34.85 46.93 38.13
C VAL A 455 -34.90 45.47 38.57
N THR A 456 -36.12 44.99 38.65
CA THR A 456 -36.53 43.65 39.05
C THR A 456 -35.95 42.57 38.14
N ASN A 457 -35.38 41.53 38.77
CA ASN A 457 -35.04 40.20 38.28
C ASN A 457 -35.28 39.94 36.78
N GLN A 458 -34.24 40.12 35.96
CA GLN A 458 -34.09 39.34 34.72
C GLN A 458 -33.99 37.87 35.15
N THR A 459 -35.00 37.09 34.81
CA THR A 459 -34.94 35.62 34.94
C THR A 459 -33.94 35.14 33.89
N MET A 460 -32.68 34.98 34.29
CA MET A 460 -31.67 34.36 33.42
C MET A 460 -32.21 32.99 33.01
N ALA A 461 -32.23 32.71 31.71
CA ALA A 461 -32.63 31.40 31.23
C ALA A 461 -31.55 30.42 31.71
N ASN A 462 -31.85 29.61 32.73
CA ASN A 462 -31.01 28.48 33.11
C ASN A 462 -31.19 27.37 32.07
N TYR A 463 -30.78 27.65 30.84
CA TYR A 463 -30.94 26.80 29.67
C TYR A 463 -29.58 26.22 29.31
N THR A 464 -29.49 24.90 29.18
CA THR A 464 -28.29 24.22 28.71
C THR A 464 -28.60 23.60 27.36
N ILE A 465 -27.76 23.87 26.36
CA ILE A 465 -27.89 23.24 25.05
C ILE A 465 -27.55 21.75 25.21
N HIS A 466 -28.54 20.92 24.90
CA HIS A 466 -28.44 19.47 24.85
C HIS A 466 -28.80 19.03 23.43
N ILE A 467 -28.00 18.15 22.83
CA ILE A 467 -28.30 17.53 21.55
C ILE A 467 -28.82 16.14 21.84
N THR A 468 -30.09 15.92 21.52
CA THR A 468 -30.76 14.64 21.74
C THR A 468 -30.07 13.53 20.95
N LYS A 469 -29.74 12.42 21.61
CA LYS A 469 -29.00 11.28 21.04
C LYS A 469 -29.85 10.03 21.00
N ALA A 470 -29.94 9.42 19.82
CA ALA A 470 -30.64 8.17 19.57
C ALA A 470 -29.67 7.03 19.30
N LEU A 471 -29.85 5.91 20.00
CA LEU A 471 -29.13 4.67 19.73
C LEU A 471 -30.02 3.68 18.98
N ILE A 472 -29.60 3.25 17.81
CA ILE A 472 -30.23 2.15 17.07
C ILE A 472 -29.50 0.85 17.38
N ASP A 473 -30.21 -0.14 17.92
CA ASP A 473 -29.64 -1.45 18.16
C ASP A 473 -29.54 -2.27 16.86
N LEU A 474 -28.33 -2.73 16.56
CA LEU A 474 -28.02 -3.69 15.51
C LEU A 474 -27.30 -4.95 16.01
N SER A 475 -27.21 -5.17 17.33
CA SER A 475 -26.37 -6.22 17.90
C SER A 475 -26.94 -7.65 17.79
N HIS A 476 -28.25 -7.81 17.58
CA HIS A 476 -28.91 -9.13 17.53
C HIS A 476 -29.51 -9.52 16.16
N GLY A 477 -28.96 -9.02 15.05
CA GLY A 477 -29.31 -9.49 13.70
C GLY A 477 -30.69 -9.07 13.18
N GLN A 478 -31.13 -7.87 13.54
CA GLN A 478 -32.38 -7.18 13.16
C GLN A 478 -32.64 -7.33 11.66
N TYR A 479 -33.61 -8.20 11.31
CA TYR A 479 -33.77 -8.71 9.94
C TYR A 479 -34.08 -7.61 8.94
N TYR A 480 -35.02 -6.72 9.24
CA TYR A 480 -35.49 -5.72 8.28
C TYR A 480 -34.44 -4.64 8.00
N PHE A 481 -33.72 -4.20 9.03
CA PHE A 481 -32.62 -3.24 8.87
C PHE A 481 -31.48 -3.86 8.07
N THR A 482 -31.13 -5.11 8.36
CA THR A 482 -30.09 -5.83 7.61
C THR A 482 -30.49 -6.07 6.15
N LYS A 483 -31.77 -6.40 5.89
CA LYS A 483 -32.24 -6.79 4.55
C LYS A 483 -32.58 -5.61 3.66
N TYR A 484 -33.21 -4.57 4.20
CA TYR A 484 -33.75 -3.47 3.42
C TYR A 484 -33.06 -2.14 3.67
N GLY A 485 -32.34 -1.98 4.78
CA GLY A 485 -31.79 -0.71 5.22
C GLY A 485 -32.72 0.04 6.19
N PHE A 486 -32.17 1.09 6.79
CA PHE A 486 -32.82 2.01 7.73
C PHE A 486 -32.33 3.45 7.53
N THR A 487 -31.76 3.76 6.37
CA THR A 487 -31.23 5.10 6.07
C THR A 487 -32.32 6.14 6.14
N GLY A 488 -33.54 5.81 5.67
CA GLY A 488 -34.67 6.72 5.78
C GLY A 488 -35.09 6.99 7.23
N LEU A 489 -34.88 6.06 8.17
CA LEU A 489 -35.11 6.33 9.59
C LEU A 489 -34.03 7.26 10.15
N GLN A 490 -32.76 6.97 9.85
CA GLN A 490 -31.62 7.76 10.32
C GLN A 490 -31.70 9.21 9.83
N GLU A 491 -31.87 9.43 8.52
CA GLU A 491 -31.97 10.77 7.92
C GLU A 491 -33.12 11.57 8.54
N ASN A 492 -34.28 10.94 8.70
CA ASN A 492 -35.45 11.59 9.30
C ASN A 492 -35.22 11.99 10.77
N ILE A 493 -34.46 11.21 11.56
CA ILE A 493 -34.11 11.58 12.94
C ILE A 493 -33.07 12.70 12.95
N GLU A 494 -32.07 12.65 12.07
CA GLU A 494 -31.06 13.71 11.92
C GLU A 494 -31.70 15.04 11.48
N GLU A 495 -32.77 15.01 10.69
CA GLU A 495 -33.60 16.19 10.34
C GLU A 495 -34.30 16.81 11.56
N LEU A 496 -34.43 16.10 12.68
CA LEU A 496 -34.90 16.66 13.96
C LEU A 496 -33.77 17.38 14.71
N GLY A 497 -32.54 17.39 14.19
CA GLY A 497 -31.36 17.94 14.86
C GLY A 497 -30.73 16.97 15.87
N TRP A 498 -31.11 15.70 15.86
CA TRP A 498 -30.63 14.68 16.79
C TRP A 498 -29.36 13.99 16.29
N GLU A 499 -28.51 13.51 17.20
CA GLU A 499 -27.40 12.63 16.88
C GLU A 499 -27.90 11.18 16.81
N VAL A 500 -27.58 10.45 15.74
CA VAL A 500 -27.93 9.04 15.60
C VAL A 500 -26.68 8.18 15.62
N ASN A 501 -26.63 7.23 16.55
CA ASN A 501 -25.57 6.25 16.65
C ASN A 501 -26.15 4.84 16.50
N VAL A 502 -25.28 3.91 16.09
CA VAL A 502 -25.65 2.52 15.86
C VAL A 502 -24.69 1.63 16.64
N THR A 503 -25.21 0.63 17.34
CA THR A 503 -24.38 -0.36 18.04
C THR A 503 -24.53 -1.76 17.44
N TYR A 504 -23.41 -2.47 17.35
CA TYR A 504 -23.37 -3.91 17.11
C TYR A 504 -22.86 -4.68 18.35
N ALA A 505 -22.52 -3.95 19.41
CA ALA A 505 -22.05 -4.50 20.66
C ALA A 505 -23.21 -4.77 21.62
N PRO A 506 -23.05 -5.71 22.57
CA PRO A 506 -24.08 -6.01 23.58
C PRO A 506 -24.54 -4.76 24.34
N LEU A 507 -25.82 -4.74 24.70
CA LEU A 507 -26.45 -3.59 25.33
C LEU A 507 -26.11 -3.54 26.83
N THR A 508 -25.32 -2.56 27.24
CA THR A 508 -24.91 -2.36 28.64
C THR A 508 -25.44 -1.03 29.17
N TYR A 509 -25.79 -0.98 30.46
CA TYR A 509 -26.36 0.23 31.05
C TYR A 509 -25.41 1.45 30.94
N ASP A 510 -24.09 1.24 31.04
CA ASP A 510 -23.10 2.31 30.89
C ASP A 510 -23.04 2.90 29.48
N GLU A 511 -23.37 2.11 28.47
CA GLU A 511 -23.53 2.59 27.10
C GLU A 511 -24.88 3.26 26.92
N LEU A 512 -25.96 2.60 27.32
CA LEU A 512 -27.34 3.08 27.13
C LEU A 512 -27.57 4.47 27.76
N LYS A 513 -27.03 4.72 28.96
CA LYS A 513 -27.22 6.01 29.67
C LYS A 513 -26.62 7.23 28.97
N LYS A 514 -25.87 7.06 27.89
CA LYS A 514 -25.33 8.14 27.05
C LYS A 514 -26.34 8.67 26.03
N TYR A 515 -27.46 7.97 25.86
CA TYR A 515 -28.46 8.25 24.84
C TYR A 515 -29.82 8.56 25.48
N ASP A 516 -30.54 9.48 24.88
CA ASP A 516 -31.87 9.90 25.34
C ASP A 516 -32.95 8.90 24.91
N VAL A 517 -32.76 8.23 23.77
CA VAL A 517 -33.63 7.17 23.30
C VAL A 517 -32.86 5.98 22.73
N VAL A 518 -33.39 4.78 22.98
CA VAL A 518 -32.91 3.53 22.37
C VAL A 518 -34.01 2.96 21.49
N ILE A 519 -33.68 2.66 20.24
CA ILE A 519 -34.56 2.02 19.25
C ILE A 519 -34.17 0.56 19.11
N LEU A 520 -35.00 -0.32 19.66
CA LEU A 520 -34.84 -1.76 19.65
C LEU A 520 -35.86 -2.38 18.70
N THR A 521 -35.43 -2.74 17.49
CA THR A 521 -36.28 -3.52 16.58
C THR A 521 -36.13 -5.02 16.85
N ASN A 522 -37.05 -5.83 16.32
CA ASN A 522 -37.18 -7.24 16.65
C ASN A 522 -35.84 -7.98 16.47
N PRO A 523 -35.23 -8.45 17.56
CA PRO A 523 -33.92 -9.07 17.52
C PRO A 523 -34.06 -10.50 17.02
N LYS A 524 -33.22 -10.90 16.07
CA LYS A 524 -33.23 -12.26 15.49
C LYS A 524 -32.63 -13.28 16.46
N THR A 525 -31.63 -12.88 17.23
CA THR A 525 -31.08 -13.66 18.33
C THR A 525 -31.63 -13.17 19.67
N LYS A 526 -31.81 -14.06 20.63
CA LYS A 526 -32.34 -13.70 21.95
C LYS A 526 -31.42 -12.70 22.67
N LEU A 527 -32.00 -11.66 23.28
CA LEU A 527 -31.32 -10.78 24.23
C LEU A 527 -30.88 -11.58 25.46
N SER A 528 -29.69 -11.29 26.00
CA SER A 528 -29.25 -11.90 27.26
C SER A 528 -30.01 -11.33 28.47
N ASP A 529 -29.99 -12.04 29.59
CA ASP A 529 -30.64 -11.58 30.82
C ASP A 529 -29.97 -10.30 31.36
N GLU A 530 -28.66 -10.13 31.12
CA GLU A 530 -27.90 -8.93 31.44
C GLU A 530 -28.32 -7.74 30.58
N GLU A 531 -28.54 -7.93 29.28
CA GLU A 531 -28.99 -6.88 28.36
C GLU A 531 -30.42 -6.43 28.70
N ILE A 532 -31.30 -7.39 29.00
CA ILE A 532 -32.66 -7.10 29.47
C ILE A 532 -32.60 -6.30 30.78
N SER A 533 -31.77 -6.72 31.73
CA SER A 533 -31.59 -6.00 33.00
C SER A 533 -31.04 -4.57 32.78
N ALA A 534 -30.12 -4.40 31.84
CA ALA A 534 -29.56 -3.10 31.48
C ALA A 534 -30.60 -2.16 30.85
N LEU A 535 -31.39 -2.65 29.89
CA LEU A 535 -32.47 -1.90 29.25
C LEU A 535 -33.55 -1.49 30.25
N ARG A 536 -33.96 -2.42 31.14
CA ARG A 536 -34.94 -2.11 32.19
C ARG A 536 -34.43 -1.04 33.14
N LYS A 537 -33.19 -1.20 33.63
CA LYS A 537 -32.56 -0.21 34.50
C LYS A 537 -32.47 1.17 33.82
N TYR A 538 -32.10 1.19 32.53
CA TYR A 538 -32.04 2.41 31.73
C TYR A 538 -33.38 3.16 31.71
N VAL A 539 -34.49 2.46 31.45
CA VAL A 539 -35.83 3.08 31.46
C VAL A 539 -36.27 3.47 32.88
N GLU A 540 -36.01 2.64 33.89
CA GLU A 540 -36.34 2.94 35.29
C GLU A 540 -35.69 4.24 35.78
N GLU A 541 -34.48 4.52 35.30
CA GLU A 541 -33.72 5.73 35.63
C GLU A 541 -34.06 6.96 34.79
N GLY A 542 -34.93 6.83 33.77
CA GLY A 542 -35.44 7.96 32.98
C GLY A 542 -35.20 7.85 31.48
N GLY A 543 -34.49 6.83 31.02
CA GLY A 543 -34.25 6.58 29.60
C GLY A 543 -35.52 6.27 28.82
N ALA A 544 -35.50 6.50 27.51
CA ALA A 544 -36.65 6.29 26.65
C ALA A 544 -36.41 5.11 25.69
N LEU A 545 -37.43 4.26 25.51
CA LEU A 545 -37.30 3.04 24.71
C LEU A 545 -38.39 2.94 23.64
N PHE A 546 -37.98 2.78 22.39
CA PHE A 546 -38.86 2.39 21.29
C PHE A 546 -38.62 0.91 20.97
N VAL A 547 -39.62 0.06 21.22
CA VAL A 547 -39.53 -1.39 20.99
C VAL A 547 -40.42 -1.79 19.82
N ALA A 548 -39.86 -2.47 18.82
CA ALA A 548 -40.62 -2.98 17.69
C ALA A 548 -40.61 -4.51 17.60
N GLY A 549 -41.80 -5.08 17.41
CA GLY A 549 -42.04 -6.52 17.26
C GLY A 549 -41.99 -7.01 15.81
N ASP A 550 -42.50 -8.21 15.59
CA ASP A 550 -42.66 -8.85 14.27
C ASP A 550 -43.85 -9.81 14.34
N TRP A 551 -44.28 -10.35 13.21
CA TRP A 551 -45.39 -11.33 13.21
C TRP A 551 -45.02 -12.63 13.94
N TYR A 552 -46.06 -13.40 14.32
CA TYR A 552 -46.00 -14.58 15.20
C TYR A 552 -44.78 -15.51 15.00
N LYS A 553 -44.34 -15.68 13.76
CA LYS A 553 -43.30 -16.62 13.37
C LYS A 553 -41.91 -16.17 13.82
N TYR A 554 -41.67 -14.86 13.84
CA TYR A 554 -40.34 -14.29 14.08
C TYR A 554 -40.31 -13.35 15.29
N LEU A 555 -41.43 -13.15 15.99
CA LEU A 555 -41.47 -12.42 17.23
C LEU A 555 -40.49 -13.00 18.26
N SER A 556 -39.56 -12.17 18.71
CA SER A 556 -38.55 -12.57 19.68
C SER A 556 -39.11 -12.68 21.10
N GLU A 557 -38.90 -13.82 21.75
CA GLU A 557 -39.42 -14.08 23.10
C GLU A 557 -38.84 -13.12 24.16
N GLY A 558 -37.63 -12.60 23.93
CA GLY A 558 -36.97 -11.67 24.85
C GLY A 558 -37.69 -10.32 25.00
N LEU A 559 -38.48 -9.91 24.01
CA LEU A 559 -39.19 -8.63 24.05
C LEU A 559 -40.29 -8.61 25.12
N ASN A 560 -41.01 -9.71 25.32
CA ASN A 560 -42.04 -9.79 26.37
C ASN A 560 -41.43 -9.88 27.78
N VAL A 561 -40.24 -10.47 27.91
CA VAL A 561 -39.49 -10.46 29.17
C VAL A 561 -39.03 -9.04 29.50
N LEU A 562 -38.54 -8.30 28.51
CA LEU A 562 -38.18 -6.89 28.65
C LEU A 562 -39.37 -6.04 29.11
N LEU A 563 -40.56 -6.27 28.56
CA LEU A 563 -41.78 -5.52 28.85
C LEU A 563 -42.56 -6.03 30.08
N GLU A 564 -42.07 -7.01 30.82
CA GLU A 564 -42.78 -7.57 31.97
C GLU A 564 -43.11 -6.49 33.02
N GLY A 565 -44.37 -6.44 33.45
CA GLY A 565 -44.87 -5.45 34.41
C GLY A 565 -45.19 -4.06 33.84
N THR A 566 -44.91 -3.81 32.56
CA THR A 566 -45.23 -2.51 31.91
C THR A 566 -46.71 -2.39 31.51
N GLY A 567 -47.44 -3.50 31.48
CA GLY A 567 -48.82 -3.55 30.99
C GLY A 567 -48.96 -3.66 29.48
N VAL A 568 -47.87 -3.73 28.72
CA VAL A 568 -47.86 -4.00 27.26
C VAL A 568 -47.21 -5.35 26.98
N GLN A 569 -47.82 -6.14 26.10
CA GLN A 569 -47.31 -7.44 25.67
C GLN A 569 -47.49 -7.62 24.17
N PHE A 570 -46.46 -8.10 23.47
CA PHE A 570 -46.56 -8.60 22.11
C PHE A 570 -47.26 -9.95 22.08
N GLU A 571 -48.25 -10.10 21.21
CA GLU A 571 -48.95 -11.37 21.02
C GLU A 571 -48.32 -12.13 19.85
N LYS A 572 -48.26 -13.47 19.92
CA LYS A 572 -47.78 -14.29 18.79
C LYS A 572 -48.86 -14.37 17.70
N THR A 573 -49.17 -13.23 17.08
CA THR A 573 -50.20 -13.07 16.04
C THR A 573 -49.64 -12.43 14.76
N GLU A 574 -50.41 -12.44 13.69
CA GLU A 574 -50.19 -11.61 12.49
C GLU A 574 -51.48 -10.83 12.19
N LEU A 575 -51.38 -9.51 12.05
CA LEU A 575 -52.51 -8.68 11.66
C LEU A 575 -52.83 -8.88 10.16
N MET A 576 -54.10 -9.11 9.88
CA MET A 576 -54.64 -9.39 8.55
C MET A 576 -55.77 -8.41 8.20
N ASP A 577 -55.93 -8.08 6.91
CA ASP A 577 -57.09 -7.35 6.41
C ASP A 577 -57.35 -7.69 4.93
N ASP A 578 -58.55 -8.18 4.61
CA ASP A 578 -58.93 -8.54 3.24
C ASP A 578 -59.27 -7.32 2.38
N ASP A 579 -59.76 -6.24 2.99
CA ASP A 579 -60.34 -5.09 2.33
C ASP A 579 -59.34 -3.94 2.20
N ARG A 580 -58.51 -3.74 3.24
CA ARG A 580 -57.54 -2.64 3.35
C ARG A 580 -56.13 -3.16 3.45
N ASN A 581 -55.58 -3.60 2.33
CA ASN A 581 -54.21 -4.10 2.25
C ASN A 581 -53.46 -3.61 0.99
N SER A 582 -52.15 -3.82 1.00
CA SER A 582 -51.26 -3.43 -0.09
C SER A 582 -50.99 -4.54 -1.12
N GLY A 583 -51.93 -5.49 -1.27
CA GLY A 583 -51.92 -6.56 -2.27
C GLY A 583 -51.97 -7.98 -1.70
N LYS A 584 -51.80 -8.15 -0.39
CA LYS A 584 -51.93 -9.42 0.35
C LYS A 584 -52.57 -9.15 1.70
N LEU A 585 -53.42 -10.06 2.17
CA LEU A 585 -54.12 -9.93 3.46
C LEU A 585 -53.18 -9.70 4.65
N TYR A 586 -51.95 -10.23 4.63
CA TYR A 586 -50.92 -10.07 5.67
C TYR A 586 -50.04 -8.80 5.50
N TYR A 587 -50.38 -7.94 4.55
CA TYR A 587 -49.83 -6.58 4.43
C TYR A 587 -50.94 -5.54 4.56
N PRO A 588 -51.65 -5.53 5.71
CA PRO A 588 -52.75 -4.60 5.93
C PRO A 588 -52.24 -3.17 6.03
N PHE A 589 -53.16 -2.25 5.84
CA PHE A 589 -52.99 -0.87 6.26
C PHE A 589 -53.56 -0.67 7.66
N VAL A 590 -52.96 0.23 8.44
CA VAL A 590 -53.49 0.68 9.73
C VAL A 590 -53.70 2.18 9.73
N GLY A 591 -54.63 2.66 10.55
CA GLY A 591 -54.91 4.10 10.60
C GLY A 591 -56.04 4.55 11.53
N ILE A 592 -56.38 3.75 12.54
CA ILE A 592 -57.21 4.23 13.65
C ILE A 592 -56.28 4.76 14.73
N TYR A 593 -56.35 6.06 15.00
CA TYR A 593 -55.40 6.79 15.85
C TYR A 593 -56.04 7.31 17.12
N ASN A 594 -55.34 7.17 18.25
CA ASN A 594 -55.74 7.83 19.49
C ASN A 594 -55.35 9.32 19.46
N ARG A 595 -56.29 10.16 19.02
CA ARG A 595 -56.08 11.62 18.85
C ARG A 595 -55.93 12.39 20.16
N ASP A 596 -56.24 11.78 21.29
CA ASP A 596 -56.03 12.37 22.62
C ASP A 596 -54.59 12.16 23.13
N CYS A 597 -53.73 11.51 22.34
CA CYS A 597 -52.32 11.30 22.66
C CYS A 597 -51.39 12.19 21.81
N ALA A 598 -50.45 12.88 22.48
CA ALA A 598 -49.45 13.74 21.84
C ALA A 598 -48.61 13.04 20.76
N ILE A 599 -48.42 11.72 20.88
CA ILE A 599 -47.73 10.89 19.88
C ILE A 599 -48.38 11.00 18.49
N THR A 600 -49.70 11.21 18.41
CA THR A 600 -50.43 11.26 17.13
C THR A 600 -50.56 12.67 16.53
N LYS A 601 -49.98 13.70 17.18
CA LYS A 601 -50.05 15.12 16.78
C LYS A 601 -49.58 15.36 15.34
N TYR A 602 -48.52 14.66 14.92
CA TYR A 602 -47.90 14.83 13.61
C TYR A 602 -48.54 13.99 12.50
N ILE A 603 -49.46 13.07 12.86
CA ILE A 603 -50.13 12.21 11.90
C ILE A 603 -51.24 13.00 11.20
N PRO A 604 -51.22 13.17 9.87
CA PRO A 604 -52.27 13.90 9.16
C PRO A 604 -53.67 13.31 9.38
N GLU A 605 -54.70 14.11 9.10
CA GLU A 605 -56.07 13.59 9.01
C GLU A 605 -56.16 12.55 7.87
N ASN A 606 -56.91 11.47 8.10
CA ASN A 606 -57.10 10.36 7.15
C ASN A 606 -55.80 9.68 6.66
N TRP A 607 -54.70 9.79 7.41
CA TRP A 607 -53.45 9.12 7.08
C TRP A 607 -53.58 7.59 7.16
N THR A 608 -52.84 6.89 6.31
CA THR A 608 -52.86 5.43 6.21
C THR A 608 -51.42 4.93 6.20
N MET A 609 -51.12 3.89 6.99
CA MET A 609 -49.75 3.40 7.18
C MET A 609 -49.61 1.96 6.74
N TYR A 610 -48.50 1.68 6.06
CA TYR A 610 -48.10 0.31 5.74
C TYR A 610 -47.75 -0.42 7.03
N TYR A 611 -48.35 -1.60 7.22
CA TYR A 611 -48.14 -2.43 8.39
C TYR A 611 -47.81 -3.88 8.01
N ASN A 612 -47.02 -4.53 8.85
CA ASN A 612 -46.78 -5.98 8.82
C ASN A 612 -46.15 -6.34 10.16
N GLY A 613 -46.85 -7.09 10.99
CA GLY A 613 -46.51 -7.26 12.38
C GLY A 613 -47.60 -7.97 13.17
N ASP A 614 -47.37 -8.06 14.46
CA ASP A 614 -48.28 -8.68 15.43
C ASP A 614 -49.34 -7.71 15.98
N THR A 615 -50.09 -8.17 16.97
CA THR A 615 -50.98 -7.34 17.79
C THR A 615 -50.41 -7.20 19.20
N LEU A 616 -50.86 -6.17 19.91
CA LEU A 616 -50.47 -5.89 21.28
C LEU A 616 -51.64 -6.10 22.22
N LYS A 617 -51.38 -6.79 23.32
CA LYS A 617 -52.25 -6.81 24.48
C LYS A 617 -51.82 -5.71 25.44
N ILE A 618 -52.79 -4.88 25.83
CA ILE A 618 -52.57 -3.79 26.79
C ILE A 618 -53.42 -3.97 28.05
N THR A 619 -52.86 -3.60 29.20
CA THR A 619 -53.48 -3.65 30.53
C THR A 619 -52.96 -2.49 31.38
N GLY A 620 -53.66 -2.17 32.48
CA GLY A 620 -53.23 -1.13 33.41
C GLY A 620 -53.18 0.26 32.76
N ASP A 621 -52.07 0.98 32.97
CA ASP A 621 -51.88 2.37 32.54
C ASP A 621 -51.39 2.51 31.08
N ALA A 622 -51.16 1.40 30.38
CA ALA A 622 -50.75 1.43 28.99
C ALA A 622 -51.85 2.00 28.09
N LYS A 623 -51.49 2.95 27.22
CA LYS A 623 -52.41 3.60 26.29
C LYS A 623 -52.23 3.06 24.88
N TRP A 624 -53.32 2.64 24.23
CA TRP A 624 -53.29 2.33 22.80
C TRP A 624 -53.07 3.62 22.00
N ILE A 625 -52.27 3.52 20.93
CA ILE A 625 -51.95 4.64 20.03
C ILE A 625 -52.51 4.40 18.64
N ILE A 626 -52.31 3.19 18.10
CA ILE A 626 -52.76 2.80 16.76
C ILE A 626 -53.50 1.47 16.84
N ARG A 627 -54.61 1.36 16.12
CA ARG A 627 -55.37 0.14 15.89
C ARG A 627 -55.50 -0.18 14.40
N GLY A 628 -55.71 -1.46 14.11
CA GLY A 628 -56.22 -1.91 12.82
C GLY A 628 -57.64 -1.39 12.56
N TYR A 629 -58.07 -1.38 11.30
CA TYR A 629 -59.43 -0.98 10.95
C TYR A 629 -60.46 -2.02 11.41
N GLU A 630 -61.75 -1.67 11.38
CA GLU A 630 -62.84 -2.62 11.67
C GLU A 630 -62.81 -3.87 10.76
N SER A 631 -62.30 -3.76 9.53
CA SER A 631 -62.12 -4.89 8.60
C SER A 631 -60.97 -5.83 8.98
N ALA A 632 -60.06 -5.39 9.85
CA ALA A 632 -58.88 -6.14 10.23
C ALA A 632 -59.20 -7.21 11.29
N TYR A 633 -58.46 -8.31 11.23
CA TYR A 633 -58.51 -9.44 12.15
C TYR A 633 -57.08 -9.92 12.43
N ALA A 634 -56.85 -10.76 13.43
CA ALA A 634 -55.52 -11.29 13.72
C ALA A 634 -55.55 -12.80 13.90
N VAL A 635 -54.52 -13.47 13.39
CA VAL A 635 -54.40 -14.94 13.43
C VAL A 635 -53.14 -15.37 14.17
N ASP A 636 -53.17 -16.55 14.79
CA ASP A 636 -51.99 -17.19 15.40
C ASP A 636 -51.20 -18.04 14.38
N ALA A 637 -50.20 -18.77 14.87
CA ALA A 637 -49.32 -19.59 14.04
C ALA A 637 -50.02 -20.78 13.37
N GLU A 638 -51.10 -21.26 13.97
CA GLU A 638 -51.96 -22.33 13.49
C GLU A 638 -53.06 -21.81 12.53
N GLY A 639 -53.19 -20.49 12.41
CA GLY A 639 -54.19 -19.82 11.58
C GLY A 639 -55.55 -19.65 12.27
N ASN A 640 -55.62 -19.83 13.59
CA ASN A 640 -56.84 -19.55 14.35
C ASN A 640 -57.00 -18.04 14.52
N THR A 641 -58.24 -17.56 14.39
CA THR A 641 -58.57 -16.16 14.66
C THR A 641 -58.46 -15.87 16.16
N VAL A 642 -57.55 -14.99 16.53
CA VAL A 642 -57.39 -14.47 17.90
C VAL A 642 -58.25 -13.22 18.10
N TYR A 643 -58.34 -12.40 17.06
CA TYR A 643 -59.18 -11.20 17.02
C TYR A 643 -60.05 -11.22 15.77
N GLU A 644 -61.36 -11.17 15.97
CA GLU A 644 -62.36 -11.18 14.89
C GLU A 644 -62.50 -9.81 14.23
N LYS A 645 -63.03 -9.78 13.00
CA LYS A 645 -63.40 -8.52 12.33
C LYS A 645 -64.34 -7.70 13.22
N GLY A 646 -64.08 -6.40 13.32
CA GLY A 646 -64.76 -5.45 14.19
C GLY A 646 -64.10 -5.25 15.56
N SER A 647 -63.04 -5.99 15.89
CA SER A 647 -62.36 -5.84 17.18
C SER A 647 -61.33 -4.70 17.24
N GLU A 648 -60.93 -4.16 16.07
CA GLU A 648 -59.91 -3.11 15.92
C GLU A 648 -58.62 -3.41 16.72
N PRO A 649 -57.85 -4.47 16.38
CA PRO A 649 -56.72 -4.91 17.19
C PRO A 649 -55.68 -3.79 17.41
N VAL A 650 -55.15 -3.68 18.62
CA VAL A 650 -54.11 -2.69 18.96
C VAL A 650 -52.77 -3.13 18.36
N VAL A 651 -52.08 -2.21 17.69
CA VAL A 651 -50.77 -2.48 17.06
C VAL A 651 -49.65 -1.58 17.58
N ALA A 652 -50.00 -0.47 18.24
CA ALA A 652 -49.06 0.42 18.91
C ALA A 652 -49.59 0.86 20.26
N ALA A 653 -48.71 0.90 21.27
CA ALA A 653 -49.04 1.33 22.61
C ALA A 653 -47.91 2.18 23.21
N ALA A 654 -48.24 3.02 24.19
CA ALA A 654 -47.27 3.79 24.96
C ALA A 654 -47.53 3.66 26.45
N VAL A 655 -46.47 3.65 27.25
CA VAL A 655 -46.55 3.53 28.70
C VAL A 655 -45.37 4.21 29.37
N THR A 656 -45.58 4.73 30.58
CA THR A 656 -44.50 5.20 31.47
C THR A 656 -44.06 4.07 32.38
N PHE A 657 -42.75 3.85 32.52
CA PHE A 657 -42.20 2.81 33.38
C PHE A 657 -41.03 3.36 34.19
N GLY A 658 -41.10 3.24 35.52
CA GLY A 658 -40.19 3.95 36.42
C GLY A 658 -40.25 5.46 36.17
N LYS A 659 -39.11 6.08 35.82
CA LYS A 659 -39.04 7.49 35.43
C LYS A 659 -39.08 7.71 33.91
N GLY A 660 -38.93 6.65 33.12
CA GLY A 660 -38.81 6.69 31.67
C GLY A 660 -40.13 6.43 30.94
N ARG A 661 -40.02 6.36 29.61
CA ARG A 661 -41.14 6.19 28.67
C ARG A 661 -40.85 5.06 27.69
N ILE A 662 -41.86 4.27 27.35
CA ILE A 662 -41.76 3.18 26.39
C ILE A 662 -42.85 3.32 25.32
N VAL A 663 -42.48 3.24 24.06
CA VAL A 663 -43.40 3.04 22.94
C VAL A 663 -43.15 1.66 22.37
N VAL A 664 -44.23 0.89 22.19
CA VAL A 664 -44.21 -0.46 21.67
C VAL A 664 -44.98 -0.49 20.36
N TYR A 665 -44.39 -1.05 19.30
CA TYR A 665 -44.99 -1.13 17.99
C TYR A 665 -44.83 -2.51 17.36
N GLY A 666 -45.91 -3.14 16.92
CA GLY A 666 -45.84 -4.54 16.44
C GLY A 666 -45.07 -4.77 15.13
N SER A 667 -44.52 -3.73 14.50
CA SER A 667 -43.86 -3.83 13.19
C SER A 667 -42.46 -3.23 13.17
N SER A 668 -41.44 -4.09 13.18
CA SER A 668 -40.06 -3.70 12.86
C SER A 668 -39.88 -3.31 11.38
N LYS A 669 -40.66 -3.94 10.49
CA LYS A 669 -40.63 -3.62 9.06
C LYS A 669 -41.02 -2.17 8.78
N ALA A 670 -41.93 -1.62 9.57
CA ALA A 670 -42.39 -0.24 9.47
C ALA A 670 -41.30 0.81 9.67
N LEU A 671 -40.22 0.47 10.37
CA LEU A 671 -39.07 1.34 10.60
C LEU A 671 -37.99 1.22 9.51
N SER A 672 -38.14 0.29 8.57
CA SER A 672 -37.11 -0.02 7.55
C SER A 672 -37.41 0.62 6.20
N ASP A 673 -36.40 0.62 5.31
CA ASP A 673 -36.51 1.08 3.93
C ASP A 673 -37.23 0.07 3.01
N ALA A 674 -37.92 -0.92 3.60
CA ALA A 674 -38.68 -1.91 2.86
C ALA A 674 -39.68 -1.27 1.88
N TYR A 675 -39.85 -1.95 0.75
CA TYR A 675 -40.75 -1.52 -0.32
C TYR A 675 -40.45 -0.10 -0.83
N TYR A 676 -39.18 0.13 -1.17
CA TYR A 676 -38.67 1.41 -1.69
C TYR A 676 -38.91 2.58 -0.73
N GLY A 677 -38.75 2.32 0.58
CA GLY A 677 -38.97 3.29 1.65
C GLY A 677 -40.43 3.63 1.94
N LYS A 678 -41.42 2.94 1.32
CA LYS A 678 -42.84 3.23 1.59
C LYS A 678 -43.25 2.96 3.04
N TYR A 679 -42.66 1.93 3.66
CA TYR A 679 -42.91 1.62 5.08
C TYR A 679 -42.49 2.79 5.97
N ILE A 680 -41.21 3.16 5.97
CA ILE A 680 -40.71 4.28 6.77
C ILE A 680 -41.40 5.60 6.43
N LYS A 681 -41.62 5.93 5.14
CA LYS A 681 -42.30 7.17 4.73
C LYS A 681 -43.72 7.28 5.27
N SER A 682 -44.49 6.18 5.23
CA SER A 682 -45.85 6.20 5.78
C SER A 682 -45.88 6.21 7.30
N ASN A 683 -44.90 5.59 7.97
CA ASN A 683 -44.87 5.50 9.43
C ASN A 683 -44.15 6.67 10.10
N TRP A 684 -43.37 7.47 9.36
CA TRP A 684 -42.60 8.59 9.90
C TRP A 684 -43.42 9.58 10.72
N PRO A 685 -44.63 10.02 10.33
CA PRO A 685 -45.42 10.92 11.17
C PRO A 685 -45.73 10.36 12.57
N PHE A 686 -45.97 9.04 12.67
CA PHE A 686 -46.15 8.36 13.95
C PHE A 686 -44.81 8.23 14.69
N ILE A 687 -43.76 7.75 14.03
CA ILE A 687 -42.44 7.54 14.63
C ILE A 687 -41.89 8.88 15.17
N LYS A 688 -42.00 9.97 14.41
CA LYS A 688 -41.65 11.33 14.85
C LYS A 688 -42.36 11.71 16.14
N GLY A 689 -43.68 11.54 16.20
CA GLY A 689 -44.44 11.86 17.41
C GLY A 689 -44.10 10.95 18.58
N ALA A 690 -43.83 9.67 18.32
CA ALA A 690 -43.38 8.72 19.33
C ALA A 690 -42.00 9.09 19.89
N LEU A 691 -41.03 9.41 19.04
CA LEU A 691 -39.68 9.82 19.45
C LEU A 691 -39.71 11.12 20.25
N LEU A 692 -40.41 12.16 19.77
CA LEU A 692 -40.53 13.43 20.50
C LEU A 692 -41.20 13.24 21.87
N TRP A 693 -42.26 12.42 21.94
CA TRP A 693 -42.89 12.08 23.23
C TRP A 693 -41.97 11.25 24.12
N LEU A 694 -41.14 10.38 23.57
CA LEU A 694 -40.21 9.56 24.34
C LEU A 694 -39.19 10.43 25.10
N VAL A 695 -38.70 11.50 24.47
CA VAL A 695 -37.70 12.41 25.07
C VAL A 695 -38.29 13.65 25.76
N GLY A 696 -39.61 13.85 25.70
CA GLY A 696 -40.27 14.98 26.36
C GLY A 696 -40.32 16.28 25.54
N GLU A 697 -40.13 16.21 24.22
CA GLU A 697 -40.08 17.33 23.28
C GLU A 697 -41.41 17.50 22.50
N GLU A 698 -42.56 17.11 23.06
CA GLU A 698 -43.87 17.13 22.40
C GLU A 698 -44.47 18.53 22.08
N SER A 699 -43.73 19.62 22.32
CA SER A 699 -44.17 21.03 22.21
C SER A 699 -44.85 21.40 20.89
#